data_AF-A0A2T3BF76-F1
#
_entry.id   AF-A0A2T3BF76-F1
#
_cell.length_a   1.000
_cell.length_b   1.000
_cell.length_c   1.000
_cell.angle_alpha   90.00
_cell.angle_beta   90.00
_cell.angle_gamma   90.00
#
_symmetry.space_group_name_H-M   'P 1'
#
loop_
_entity.id
_entity.type
_entity.pdbx_description
1 polymer ?
#
loop_
_entity_poly.entity_id
_entity_poly.type
_entity_poly.pdbx_seq_one_letter_code
_entity_poly.pdbx_strand_id
1 'polypeptide(L)'
;MSTGFKEVDVTNFSNQQGWRRFPAQDDFFSGLTVQDDDLFIHDDDETDSSQPPGIAEWRSNLVALSQRYNFYFAAYRDKIHVTIPRGLKQTLPGTPDLVLPLPRSQKAIRVGGFIDPARPHCVNNMIISDLGSHEILLMAFDDGDVIAYYTHAIVTAIESRNDMGSEVGIIKPLFHENVGASAWGLAIHEQSRLIAASSNLREVTVFMPAYTTDGDPRVEEFLQDSTFPEFPHLPESPSYRKINRRRVMKLGIEGHNVPSLSFASDVDGEARSILAADILGNLWIFDIYSDKRQRLPGVHPRSARGDVPMGWGVLVLPLNAFKHTSTPHEALGVHDLKSAMSVVEIGGETERIFDVTSHIRLRDSFNYDPSAPAVRLGQPTPNTASPLIPEEDEPGNLTEGDATSEETDAEPSEMVTDSSDEEGRALSILESEEDVTTVLGLLMEGPSDPDADSPESSVMDRRGSDMDYFQCLVNMNPALVPMPTNKQTLLDLLEKYTKLGSEEFEAMTPTAASEDEDMFLLPDNSAILRTYQYDAELIPPSRSMPRTICKRLVKQSASPAPYEVLRPFERLNLLAAIPPLSLVVVASQAGRAALLTLTRPDDQFSVNGPVVTFRVERMLPSNEHQHAGIRPPMPLMGMAVSPVQTDDMTGAKERRNARRWRLILHYHDHTVLSYELSRDEQTDDLMVL
;
A
#
# COMPACT_ATOMS: atom_id res chain seq x y z
N MET A 1 54.53 -1.48 7.76
CA MET A 1 53.40 -2.07 8.49
C MET A 1 52.25 -1.08 8.39
N SER A 2 51.16 -1.42 7.71
CA SER A 2 50.01 -0.53 7.49
C SER A 2 48.81 -1.07 8.25
N THR A 3 48.64 -0.61 9.50
CA THR A 3 47.48 -0.92 10.34
C THR A 3 46.27 -0.11 9.90
N GLY A 4 45.77 -0.41 8.70
CA GLY A 4 44.48 0.07 8.23
C GLY A 4 43.38 -0.65 9.00
N PHE A 5 42.86 -0.03 10.06
CA PHE A 5 41.53 -0.36 10.54
C PHE A 5 40.57 -0.13 9.37
N LYS A 6 39.76 -1.14 9.03
CA LYS A 6 38.64 -0.89 8.12
C LYS A 6 37.73 0.13 8.77
N GLU A 7 37.38 1.14 8.01
CA GLU A 7 36.32 2.08 8.36
C GLU A 7 35.06 1.29 8.70
N VAL A 8 34.57 1.45 9.93
CA VAL A 8 33.36 0.74 10.36
C VAL A 8 32.18 1.49 9.76
N ASP A 9 31.62 0.89 8.71
CA ASP A 9 30.38 1.32 8.09
C ASP A 9 29.24 1.30 9.12
N VAL A 10 29.00 2.48 9.70
CA VAL A 10 28.01 2.78 10.75
C VAL A 10 26.61 3.08 10.18
N THR A 11 26.36 2.84 8.89
CA THR A 11 24.98 2.71 8.41
C THR A 11 24.33 1.50 9.09
N ASN A 12 23.07 1.58 9.49
CA ASN A 12 22.31 0.40 9.94
C ASN A 12 21.77 -0.40 8.73
N PHE A 13 21.84 0.19 7.54
CA PHE A 13 21.63 -0.41 6.23
C PHE A 13 22.46 -1.68 6.02
N SER A 14 21.84 -2.66 5.35
CA SER A 14 22.46 -3.94 5.00
C SER A 14 22.02 -4.41 3.61
N ASN A 15 22.97 -4.55 2.70
CA ASN A 15 22.78 -5.15 1.37
C ASN A 15 23.32 -6.60 1.37
N GLN A 16 22.42 -7.56 1.26
CA GLN A 16 22.71 -8.99 1.27
C GLN A 16 22.33 -9.60 -0.07
N GLN A 17 23.28 -9.55 -1.01
CA GLN A 17 23.14 -10.11 -2.35
C GLN A 17 22.77 -11.60 -2.32
N GLY A 18 21.78 -12.03 -3.10
CA GLY A 18 21.20 -13.38 -3.01
C GLY A 18 22.22 -14.51 -3.18
N TRP A 19 23.14 -14.39 -4.14
CA TRP A 19 24.24 -15.36 -4.37
C TRP A 19 25.24 -15.50 -3.20
N ARG A 20 25.22 -14.58 -2.23
CA ARG A 20 25.99 -14.70 -0.97
C ARG A 20 25.18 -15.32 0.17
N ARG A 21 23.85 -15.23 0.10
CA ARG A 21 22.94 -15.91 1.03
C ARG A 21 22.84 -17.39 0.65
N PHE A 22 22.64 -17.67 -0.63
CA PHE A 22 22.60 -19.00 -1.23
C PHE A 22 23.81 -19.16 -2.17
N PRO A 23 25.02 -19.41 -1.64
CA PRO A 23 26.16 -19.79 -2.46
C PRO A 23 25.93 -21.19 -3.05
N ALA A 24 26.38 -21.42 -4.28
CA ALA A 24 26.51 -22.78 -4.80
C ALA A 24 27.56 -23.54 -3.96
N GLN A 25 27.22 -24.74 -3.49
CA GLN A 25 28.10 -25.56 -2.64
C GLN A 25 28.09 -27.04 -3.07
N ASP A 26 29.26 -27.67 -2.95
CA ASP A 26 29.48 -29.11 -3.13
C ASP A 26 29.18 -29.93 -1.85
N ASP A 27 28.62 -29.30 -0.79
CA ASP A 27 28.44 -29.88 0.55
C ASP A 27 26.98 -29.79 1.06
N PHE A 28 26.61 -30.74 1.92
CA PHE A 28 25.21 -31.07 2.26
C PHE A 28 24.45 -30.03 3.10
N PHE A 29 23.16 -29.88 2.80
CA PHE A 29 22.22 -29.08 3.58
C PHE A 29 21.82 -29.76 4.90
N SER A 30 21.55 -28.93 5.93
CA SER A 30 21.18 -29.36 7.28
C SER A 30 20.07 -28.49 7.90
N GLY A 31 19.16 -27.98 7.06
CA GLY A 31 17.93 -27.34 7.52
C GLY A 31 16.97 -28.35 8.15
N LEU A 32 16.20 -27.92 9.15
CA LEU A 32 15.14 -28.76 9.74
C LEU A 32 13.92 -28.81 8.83
N THR A 33 13.48 -30.02 8.50
CA THR A 33 12.09 -30.32 8.17
C THR A 33 11.34 -30.76 9.44
N VAL A 34 10.03 -30.52 9.46
CA VAL A 34 9.11 -31.08 10.48
C VAL A 34 8.76 -32.51 10.09
N GLN A 35 8.42 -33.38 11.03
CA GLN A 35 7.94 -34.74 10.72
C GLN A 35 6.64 -34.72 9.88
N ASP A 36 6.61 -35.53 8.83
CA ASP A 36 5.42 -35.82 8.02
C ASP A 36 4.38 -36.64 8.80
N ASP A 37 3.10 -36.42 8.47
CA ASP A 37 1.91 -37.08 9.02
C ASP A 37 0.77 -36.98 8.00
N ASP A 38 -0.31 -37.77 8.14
CA ASP A 38 -1.44 -37.86 7.19
C ASP A 38 -2.23 -36.54 6.96
N LEU A 39 -1.79 -35.44 7.59
CA LEU A 39 -2.30 -34.07 7.43
C LEU A 39 -1.66 -33.31 6.25
N PHE A 40 -0.53 -33.80 5.71
CA PHE A 40 0.23 -33.12 4.67
C PHE A 40 0.15 -33.90 3.35
N ILE A 41 -0.44 -33.28 2.33
CA ILE A 41 -0.48 -33.83 0.97
C ILE A 41 0.46 -32.98 0.11
N HIS A 42 1.71 -33.43 0.04
CA HIS A 42 2.76 -32.80 -0.74
C HIS A 42 2.66 -33.18 -2.23
N ASP A 43 2.99 -32.22 -3.10
CA ASP A 43 3.31 -32.50 -4.50
C ASP A 43 4.82 -32.90 -4.55
N ASP A 44 5.14 -34.06 -5.15
CA ASP A 44 6.49 -34.68 -5.14
C ASP A 44 7.56 -33.92 -5.95
N ASP A 45 7.93 -32.71 -5.52
CA ASP A 45 9.02 -31.90 -6.09
C ASP A 45 10.21 -31.94 -5.11
N GLU A 46 11.05 -32.99 -5.19
CA GLU A 46 12.31 -33.10 -4.43
C GLU A 46 13.19 -31.88 -4.74
N THR A 47 13.25 -30.93 -3.81
CA THR A 47 14.08 -29.74 -3.96
C THR A 47 15.55 -30.12 -3.83
N ASP A 48 16.24 -30.28 -4.96
CA ASP A 48 17.69 -30.21 -5.03
C ASP A 48 18.15 -28.94 -4.29
N SER A 49 18.88 -29.15 -3.21
CA SER A 49 19.29 -28.08 -2.30
C SER A 49 20.36 -27.14 -2.86
N SER A 50 20.96 -27.44 -4.02
CA SER A 50 22.20 -26.78 -4.49
C SER A 50 22.16 -25.32 -5.00
N GLN A 51 21.07 -24.55 -5.22
CA GLN A 51 19.62 -24.76 -5.15
C GLN A 51 18.87 -23.67 -4.35
N PRO A 52 18.93 -22.35 -4.69
CA PRO A 52 18.12 -21.34 -4.00
C PRO A 52 16.60 -21.66 -4.06
N PRO A 53 15.85 -21.45 -2.97
CA PRO A 53 14.48 -21.96 -2.85
C PRO A 53 13.50 -21.21 -3.77
N GLY A 54 12.75 -21.95 -4.60
CA GLY A 54 11.89 -21.37 -5.63
C GLY A 54 10.84 -20.39 -5.11
N ILE A 55 10.92 -19.12 -5.52
CA ILE A 55 9.90 -18.10 -5.26
C ILE A 55 8.75 -18.29 -6.24
N ALA A 56 7.51 -18.26 -5.75
CA ALA A 56 6.33 -18.28 -6.62
C ALA A 56 6.10 -16.87 -7.21
N GLU A 57 5.95 -16.77 -8.53
CA GLU A 57 5.71 -15.48 -9.22
C GLU A 57 4.26 -15.02 -9.13
N TRP A 58 4.02 -13.74 -9.46
CA TRP A 58 2.72 -13.07 -9.54
C TRP A 58 1.89 -12.96 -8.25
N ARG A 59 2.42 -13.47 -7.13
CA ARG A 59 1.87 -13.35 -5.77
C ARG A 59 1.99 -11.91 -5.23
N SER A 60 1.31 -11.63 -4.12
CA SER A 60 1.41 -10.35 -3.38
C SER A 60 2.57 -10.39 -2.37
N ASN A 61 2.34 -10.15 -1.08
CA ASN A 61 3.45 -10.13 -0.12
C ASN A 61 3.83 -11.54 0.33
N LEU A 62 5.04 -12.00 0.02
CA LEU A 62 5.52 -13.34 0.41
C LEU A 62 6.48 -13.31 1.63
N VAL A 63 6.59 -12.19 2.34
CA VAL A 63 7.53 -12.05 3.48
C VAL A 63 6.91 -11.29 4.65
N ALA A 64 7.30 -11.65 5.87
CA ALA A 64 6.83 -11.00 7.10
C ALA A 64 7.94 -10.92 8.16
N LEU A 65 7.78 -10.00 9.11
CA LEU A 65 8.59 -9.91 10.33
C LEU A 65 7.64 -9.97 11.53
N SER A 66 7.96 -10.78 12.53
CA SER A 66 7.20 -10.78 13.78
C SER A 66 7.36 -9.44 14.51
N GLN A 67 6.24 -8.94 15.04
CA GLN A 67 6.18 -7.77 15.90
C GLN A 67 6.53 -8.14 17.35
N ARG A 68 6.49 -9.44 17.69
CA ARG A 68 6.71 -9.98 19.04
C ARG A 68 8.04 -10.71 19.24
N TYR A 69 8.62 -11.28 18.20
CA TYR A 69 9.86 -12.08 18.23
C TYR A 69 10.78 -11.60 17.11
N ASN A 70 12.11 -11.76 17.22
CA ASN A 70 13.04 -11.42 16.13
C ASN A 70 13.04 -12.53 15.07
N PHE A 71 11.88 -12.79 14.47
CA PHE A 71 11.64 -13.81 13.46
C PHE A 71 11.29 -13.14 12.13
N TYR A 72 11.96 -13.59 11.08
CA TYR A 72 11.66 -13.29 9.69
C TYR A 72 11.05 -14.52 9.02
N PHE A 73 9.99 -14.32 8.24
CA PHE A 73 9.29 -15.35 7.49
C PHE A 73 9.38 -15.05 5.98
N ALA A 74 9.62 -16.07 5.17
CA ALA A 74 9.48 -16.00 3.72
C ALA A 74 8.79 -17.27 3.18
N ALA A 75 7.81 -17.10 2.30
CA ALA A 75 7.13 -18.21 1.63
C ALA A 75 7.83 -18.58 0.32
N TYR A 76 8.25 -19.84 0.24
CA TYR A 76 8.75 -20.45 -0.99
C TYR A 76 7.77 -21.57 -1.37
N ARG A 77 6.84 -21.25 -2.28
CA ARG A 77 5.71 -22.09 -2.71
C ARG A 77 4.83 -22.56 -1.54
N ASP A 78 5.03 -23.77 -1.08
CA ASP A 78 4.29 -24.55 -0.08
C ASP A 78 4.99 -24.56 1.30
N LYS A 79 6.12 -23.85 1.46
CA LYS A 79 6.97 -23.89 2.65
C LYS A 79 7.27 -22.50 3.19
N ILE A 80 7.25 -22.33 4.51
CA ILE A 80 7.70 -21.11 5.20
C ILE A 80 9.10 -21.33 5.76
N HIS A 81 10.06 -20.54 5.27
CA HIS A 81 11.39 -20.44 5.87
C HIS A 81 11.34 -19.45 7.03
N VAL A 82 11.52 -19.95 8.25
CA VAL A 82 11.63 -19.13 9.47
C VAL A 82 13.11 -18.86 9.72
N THR A 83 13.48 -17.59 9.83
CA THR A 83 14.88 -17.16 9.99
C THR A 83 15.00 -16.17 11.14
N ILE A 84 15.95 -16.38 12.04
CA ILE A 84 16.29 -15.44 13.11
C ILE A 84 17.39 -14.49 12.58
N PRO A 85 17.14 -13.18 12.47
CA PRO A 85 18.14 -12.21 12.00
C PRO A 85 19.32 -12.09 12.96
N ARG A 86 20.52 -11.83 12.42
CA ARG A 86 21.81 -11.99 13.14
C ARG A 86 22.58 -10.67 13.26
N GLY A 87 23.19 -10.46 14.43
CA GLY A 87 24.11 -9.34 14.69
C GLY A 87 23.47 -7.96 14.63
N LEU A 88 24.29 -6.90 14.75
CA LEU A 88 23.81 -5.52 14.82
C LEU A 88 23.11 -5.06 13.52
N LYS A 89 23.64 -5.43 12.35
CA LYS A 89 22.99 -5.19 11.04
C LYS A 89 21.86 -6.18 10.69
N GLN A 90 21.44 -7.01 11.65
CA GLN A 90 20.27 -7.90 11.58
C GLN A 90 20.18 -8.70 10.26
N THR A 91 21.30 -9.30 9.86
CA THR A 91 21.45 -10.03 8.61
C THR A 91 20.64 -11.33 8.59
N LEU A 92 20.09 -11.68 7.43
CA LEU A 92 19.33 -12.90 7.19
C LEU A 92 20.26 -13.96 6.56
N PRO A 93 20.63 -15.04 7.28
CA PRO A 93 21.36 -16.15 6.67
C PRO A 93 20.61 -16.77 5.47
N GLY A 94 21.31 -17.60 4.70
CA GLY A 94 20.70 -18.44 3.66
C GLY A 94 19.93 -19.61 4.26
N THR A 95 20.61 -20.38 5.11
CA THR A 95 19.99 -21.47 5.87
C THR A 95 18.99 -20.90 6.89
N PRO A 96 17.70 -21.30 6.83
CA PRO A 96 16.71 -20.91 7.83
C PRO A 96 16.92 -21.68 9.15
N ASP A 97 16.38 -21.16 10.24
CA ASP A 97 16.35 -21.83 11.55
C ASP A 97 15.37 -23.01 11.55
N LEU A 98 14.29 -22.90 10.77
CA LEU A 98 13.25 -23.93 10.58
C LEU A 98 12.62 -23.79 9.18
N VAL A 99 12.34 -24.91 8.51
CA VAL A 99 11.41 -24.96 7.37
C VAL A 99 10.09 -25.57 7.84
N LEU A 100 9.02 -24.79 7.78
CA LEU A 100 7.66 -25.22 8.10
C LEU A 100 6.93 -25.61 6.79
N PRO A 101 6.64 -26.90 6.54
CA PRO A 101 5.72 -27.30 5.47
C PRO A 101 4.30 -26.82 5.78
N LEU A 102 3.52 -26.52 4.74
CA LEU A 102 2.14 -26.05 4.85
C LEU A 102 1.15 -27.18 4.47
N PRO A 103 0.13 -27.46 5.30
CA PRO A 103 -0.81 -28.55 5.05
C PRO A 103 -1.87 -28.16 4.03
N ARG A 104 -2.18 -29.07 3.12
CA ARG A 104 -3.11 -28.84 2.00
C ARG A 104 -4.45 -29.52 2.25
N SER A 105 -5.55 -28.76 2.21
CA SER A 105 -6.87 -29.31 2.50
C SER A 105 -7.43 -30.16 1.35
N GLN A 106 -8.29 -31.12 1.72
CA GLN A 106 -9.04 -31.91 0.73
C GLN A 106 -10.03 -31.05 -0.09
N LYS A 107 -10.33 -29.81 0.34
CA LYS A 107 -11.07 -28.82 -0.46
C LYS A 107 -10.13 -28.20 -1.51
N ALA A 108 -8.93 -27.76 -1.11
CA ALA A 108 -7.89 -27.23 -1.99
C ALA A 108 -7.54 -28.15 -3.17
N ILE A 109 -7.42 -29.46 -2.93
CA ILE A 109 -7.19 -30.47 -3.98
C ILE A 109 -8.28 -30.47 -5.07
N ARG A 110 -9.53 -30.13 -4.72
CA ARG A 110 -10.66 -30.04 -5.66
C ARG A 110 -10.81 -28.66 -6.32
N VAL A 111 -10.25 -27.62 -5.72
CA VAL A 111 -10.26 -26.24 -6.26
C VAL A 111 -9.16 -26.08 -7.31
N GLY A 112 -7.93 -26.54 -7.01
CA GLY A 112 -6.78 -26.37 -7.89
C GLY A 112 -6.26 -24.92 -7.94
N GLY A 113 -5.06 -24.74 -8.51
CA GLY A 113 -4.38 -23.44 -8.55
C GLY A 113 -4.83 -22.59 -9.73
N PHE A 114 -4.98 -21.29 -9.53
CA PHE A 114 -5.40 -20.35 -10.58
C PHE A 114 -4.21 -19.76 -11.37
N ILE A 115 -3.07 -19.50 -10.74
CA ILE A 115 -1.86 -18.96 -11.39
C ILE A 115 -0.88 -20.07 -11.78
N ASP A 116 -0.61 -21.03 -10.89
CA ASP A 116 0.21 -22.21 -11.20
C ASP A 116 -0.63 -23.49 -10.98
N PRO A 117 -1.38 -23.95 -12.00
CA PRO A 117 -2.14 -25.20 -11.90
C PRO A 117 -1.28 -26.45 -11.69
N ALA A 118 0.04 -26.37 -11.95
CA ALA A 118 0.98 -27.47 -11.75
C ALA A 118 1.58 -27.50 -10.34
N ARG A 119 1.63 -26.37 -9.63
CA ARG A 119 1.92 -26.28 -8.19
C ARG A 119 0.85 -25.45 -7.48
N PRO A 120 -0.36 -26.03 -7.32
CA PRO A 120 -1.55 -25.32 -6.89
C PRO A 120 -1.49 -24.80 -5.45
N HIS A 121 -0.71 -25.41 -4.56
CA HIS A 121 -0.63 -25.03 -3.15
C HIS A 121 0.46 -23.97 -2.87
N CYS A 122 0.56 -22.95 -3.73
CA CYS A 122 1.45 -21.81 -3.52
C CYS A 122 0.79 -20.73 -2.65
N VAL A 123 1.53 -20.15 -1.71
CA VAL A 123 1.12 -18.93 -0.99
C VAL A 123 0.96 -17.76 -1.98
N ASN A 124 -0.19 -17.11 -1.97
CA ASN A 124 -0.49 -15.86 -2.69
C ASN A 124 -0.15 -14.61 -1.88
N ASN A 125 -0.31 -14.66 -0.54
CA ASN A 125 -0.15 -13.50 0.33
C ASN A 125 0.06 -13.95 1.78
N MET A 126 0.85 -13.20 2.55
CA MET A 126 0.96 -13.36 4.00
C MET A 126 0.88 -12.01 4.74
N ILE A 127 0.25 -12.04 5.91
CA ILE A 127 0.26 -10.94 6.88
C ILE A 127 0.50 -11.47 8.30
N ILE A 128 0.92 -10.58 9.19
CA ILE A 128 1.21 -10.89 10.59
C ILE A 128 0.60 -9.81 11.49
N SER A 129 -0.18 -10.23 12.49
CA SER A 129 -0.86 -9.32 13.43
C SER A 129 -1.31 -10.07 14.68
N ASP A 130 -1.79 -9.34 15.68
CA ASP A 130 -2.40 -9.89 16.89
C ASP A 130 -3.85 -10.33 16.64
N LEU A 131 -4.19 -11.57 17.01
CA LEU A 131 -5.56 -12.09 17.08
C LEU A 131 -5.97 -12.21 18.56
N GLY A 132 -6.41 -11.10 19.12
CA GLY A 132 -6.56 -10.92 20.56
C GLY A 132 -5.19 -10.87 21.23
N SER A 133 -4.96 -11.69 22.27
CA SER A 133 -3.73 -11.63 23.07
C SER A 133 -2.49 -12.26 22.41
N HIS A 134 -2.58 -12.87 21.23
CA HIS A 134 -1.51 -13.63 20.59
C HIS A 134 -1.29 -13.23 19.11
N GLU A 135 -0.04 -13.12 18.70
CA GLU A 135 0.34 -12.89 17.30
C GLU A 135 0.16 -14.17 16.45
N ILE A 136 -0.35 -13.98 15.23
CA ILE A 136 -0.51 -15.01 14.22
C ILE A 136 0.17 -14.60 12.90
N LEU A 137 0.76 -15.58 12.22
CA LEU A 137 1.08 -15.51 10.80
C LEU A 137 -0.11 -16.09 10.03
N LEU A 138 -0.75 -15.29 9.17
CA LEU A 138 -1.91 -15.65 8.34
C LEU A 138 -1.53 -15.63 6.86
N MET A 139 -1.93 -16.67 6.13
CA MET A 139 -1.56 -16.89 4.73
C MET A 139 -2.78 -17.27 3.89
N ALA A 140 -2.79 -16.84 2.62
CA ALA A 140 -3.76 -17.21 1.59
C ALA A 140 -3.06 -17.95 0.44
N PHE A 141 -3.73 -18.94 -0.14
CA PHE A 141 -3.16 -19.88 -1.11
C PHE A 141 -3.91 -19.86 -2.46
N ASP A 142 -3.21 -20.29 -3.51
CA ASP A 142 -3.73 -20.29 -4.88
C ASP A 142 -4.80 -21.36 -5.15
N ASP A 143 -4.85 -22.42 -4.34
CA ASP A 143 -5.95 -23.38 -4.28
C ASP A 143 -7.04 -23.05 -3.24
N GLY A 144 -7.05 -21.79 -2.79
CA GLY A 144 -8.12 -21.22 -1.97
C GLY A 144 -8.07 -21.58 -0.49
N ASP A 145 -7.05 -22.31 -0.04
CA ASP A 145 -6.79 -22.49 1.38
C ASP A 145 -6.38 -21.16 2.05
N VAL A 146 -6.72 -21.03 3.32
CA VAL A 146 -6.36 -19.92 4.20
C VAL A 146 -5.94 -20.52 5.53
N ILE A 147 -4.69 -20.28 5.92
CA ILE A 147 -4.02 -20.98 7.03
C ILE A 147 -3.40 -19.97 7.98
N ALA A 148 -3.54 -20.18 9.30
CA ALA A 148 -2.84 -19.37 10.30
C ALA A 148 -2.12 -20.18 11.37
N TYR A 149 -0.94 -19.69 11.77
CA TYR A 149 -0.11 -20.25 12.83
C TYR A 149 0.14 -19.23 13.94
N TYR A 150 0.07 -19.67 15.20
CA TYR A 150 0.53 -18.87 16.32
C TYR A 150 2.05 -18.78 16.31
N THR A 151 2.61 -17.57 16.29
CA THR A 151 4.08 -17.41 16.19
C THR A 151 4.81 -17.95 17.43
N HIS A 152 4.17 -17.90 18.61
CA HIS A 152 4.73 -18.49 19.83
C HIS A 152 4.88 -20.03 19.76
N ALA A 153 4.07 -20.73 18.96
CA ALA A 153 4.22 -22.17 18.76
C ALA A 153 5.46 -22.48 17.90
N ILE A 154 5.76 -21.62 16.92
CA ILE A 154 6.98 -21.67 16.10
C ILE A 154 8.21 -21.38 16.97
N VAL A 155 8.13 -20.43 17.90
CA VAL A 155 9.19 -20.15 18.89
C VAL A 155 9.49 -21.38 19.73
N THR A 156 8.46 -21.94 20.37
CA THR A 156 8.57 -23.12 21.27
C THR A 156 9.18 -24.32 20.53
N ALA A 157 8.84 -24.52 19.25
CA ALA A 157 9.38 -25.58 18.41
C ALA A 157 10.89 -25.42 18.15
N ILE A 158 11.35 -24.20 17.84
CA ILE A 158 12.76 -23.89 17.60
C ILE A 158 13.58 -24.01 18.90
N GLU A 159 13.04 -23.53 20.03
CA GLU A 159 13.69 -23.61 21.34
C GLU A 159 13.84 -25.07 21.82
N SER A 160 12.78 -25.88 21.72
CA SER A 160 12.80 -27.30 22.14
C SER A 160 13.87 -28.13 21.43
N ARG A 161 14.15 -27.82 20.16
CA ARG A 161 15.21 -28.46 19.36
C ARG A 161 16.61 -28.10 19.85
N ASN A 162 16.83 -26.88 20.33
CA ASN A 162 18.13 -26.43 20.84
C ASN A 162 18.49 -27.10 22.18
N ASP A 163 17.50 -27.27 23.06
CA ASP A 163 17.72 -27.86 24.40
C ASP A 163 17.84 -29.39 24.38
N MET A 164 17.05 -30.08 23.55
CA MET A 164 16.94 -31.55 23.56
C MET A 164 17.63 -32.25 22.37
N GLY A 165 18.14 -31.49 21.39
CA GLY A 165 18.72 -32.05 20.15
C GLY A 165 17.77 -32.94 19.35
N SER A 166 16.46 -32.81 19.59
CA SER A 166 15.41 -33.69 19.08
C SER A 166 14.77 -33.13 17.80
N GLU A 167 14.11 -34.00 17.04
CA GLU A 167 13.32 -33.61 15.87
C GLU A 167 12.15 -32.69 16.26
N VAL A 168 11.80 -31.76 15.36
CA VAL A 168 10.69 -30.84 15.59
C VAL A 168 9.37 -31.55 15.33
N GLY A 169 8.61 -31.78 16.40
CA GLY A 169 7.25 -32.32 16.33
C GLY A 169 6.28 -31.37 15.60
N ILE A 170 5.19 -31.96 15.11
CA ILE A 170 4.21 -31.29 14.23
C ILE A 170 3.68 -29.99 14.84
N ILE A 171 4.03 -28.87 14.20
CA ILE A 171 3.44 -27.57 14.50
C ILE A 171 2.07 -27.54 13.81
N LYS A 172 0.98 -27.51 14.59
CA LYS A 172 -0.39 -27.49 14.05
C LYS A 172 -0.87 -26.06 13.77
N PRO A 173 -1.55 -25.79 12.64
CA PRO A 173 -2.20 -24.50 12.42
C PRO A 173 -3.35 -24.29 13.42
N LEU A 174 -3.62 -23.04 13.79
CA LEU A 174 -4.75 -22.66 14.63
C LEU A 174 -6.07 -22.53 13.85
N PHE A 175 -5.94 -22.39 12.53
CA PHE A 175 -7.00 -22.09 11.58
C PHE A 175 -6.58 -22.62 10.21
N HIS A 176 -7.46 -23.38 9.57
CA HIS A 176 -7.29 -23.91 8.22
C HIS A 176 -8.68 -24.06 7.60
N GLU A 177 -9.03 -23.16 6.69
CA GLU A 177 -10.30 -23.18 5.96
C GLU A 177 -10.05 -22.92 4.47
N ASN A 178 -11.05 -23.19 3.63
CA ASN A 178 -10.97 -22.98 2.18
C ASN A 178 -12.10 -22.08 1.69
N VAL A 179 -11.77 -21.07 0.86
CA VAL A 179 -12.69 -20.05 0.32
C VAL A 179 -13.14 -20.32 -1.12
N GLY A 180 -13.05 -21.57 -1.58
CA GLY A 180 -13.68 -22.08 -2.81
C GLY A 180 -13.01 -21.71 -4.13
N ALA A 181 -12.11 -20.74 -4.13
CA ALA A 181 -11.22 -20.37 -5.23
C ALA A 181 -9.96 -19.72 -4.66
N SER A 182 -8.90 -19.59 -5.48
CA SER A 182 -7.66 -18.84 -5.20
C SER A 182 -7.89 -17.61 -4.29
N ALA A 183 -7.20 -17.60 -3.15
CA ALA A 183 -7.37 -16.64 -2.05
C ALA A 183 -6.30 -15.53 -2.09
N TRP A 184 -6.66 -14.30 -1.71
CA TRP A 184 -5.83 -13.12 -2.01
C TRP A 184 -5.69 -12.11 -0.87
N GLY A 185 -6.69 -11.24 -0.70
CA GLY A 185 -6.71 -10.23 0.34
C GLY A 185 -6.91 -10.87 1.69
N LEU A 186 -6.17 -10.40 2.69
CA LEU A 186 -6.19 -10.89 4.07
C LEU A 186 -6.39 -9.71 5.01
N ALA A 187 -7.16 -9.91 6.10
CA ALA A 187 -7.18 -8.99 7.23
C ALA A 187 -7.37 -9.74 8.55
N ILE A 188 -6.84 -9.16 9.63
CA ILE A 188 -6.99 -9.63 11.01
C ILE A 188 -7.52 -8.45 11.83
N HIS A 189 -8.49 -8.70 12.70
CA HIS A 189 -8.93 -7.72 13.69
C HIS A 189 -8.63 -8.22 15.11
N GLU A 190 -7.81 -7.46 15.83
CA GLU A 190 -7.27 -7.83 17.14
C GLU A 190 -8.38 -8.04 18.18
N GLN A 191 -9.12 -6.98 18.53
CA GLN A 191 -10.02 -6.96 19.68
C GLN A 191 -11.15 -8.00 19.54
N SER A 192 -11.95 -7.88 18.48
CA SER A 192 -13.04 -8.82 18.13
C SER A 192 -12.58 -10.21 17.70
N ARG A 193 -11.27 -10.47 17.58
CA ARG A 193 -10.65 -11.73 17.13
C ARG A 193 -11.21 -12.24 15.80
N LEU A 194 -11.26 -11.41 14.76
CA LEU A 194 -11.76 -11.80 13.43
C LEU A 194 -10.63 -12.02 12.42
N ILE A 195 -10.88 -12.92 11.47
CA ILE A 195 -10.04 -13.15 10.28
C ILE A 195 -10.92 -12.90 9.05
N ALA A 196 -10.39 -12.22 8.03
CA ALA A 196 -11.05 -12.09 6.73
C ALA A 196 -10.13 -12.54 5.60
N ALA A 197 -10.72 -13.18 4.59
CA ALA A 197 -10.05 -13.53 3.34
C ALA A 197 -10.99 -13.27 2.14
N SER A 198 -10.43 -12.82 1.02
CA SER A 198 -11.14 -12.72 -0.26
C SER A 198 -10.69 -13.80 -1.24
N SER A 199 -11.54 -14.13 -2.21
CA SER A 199 -11.23 -15.10 -3.27
C SER A 199 -11.63 -14.59 -4.67
N ASN A 200 -11.17 -15.31 -5.69
CA ASN A 200 -11.56 -15.06 -7.09
C ASN A 200 -13.07 -15.29 -7.37
N LEU A 201 -13.88 -15.73 -6.38
CA LEU A 201 -15.35 -15.70 -6.45
C LEU A 201 -15.95 -14.28 -6.33
N ARG A 202 -15.12 -13.23 -6.26
CA ARG A 202 -15.51 -11.81 -6.16
C ARG A 202 -16.32 -11.52 -4.88
N GLU A 203 -15.85 -12.09 -3.77
CA GLU A 203 -16.47 -12.01 -2.45
C GLU A 203 -15.43 -11.95 -1.31
N VAL A 204 -15.89 -11.53 -0.13
CA VAL A 204 -15.11 -11.44 1.10
C VAL A 204 -15.74 -12.37 2.14
N THR A 205 -14.97 -13.31 2.66
CA THR A 205 -15.39 -14.18 3.76
C THR A 205 -14.79 -13.68 5.07
N VAL A 206 -15.64 -13.35 6.05
CA VAL A 206 -15.23 -13.04 7.43
C VAL A 206 -15.51 -14.24 8.32
N PHE A 207 -14.46 -14.76 8.94
CA PHE A 207 -14.49 -15.85 9.91
C PHE A 207 -14.56 -15.29 11.33
N MET A 208 -15.51 -15.80 12.10
CA MET A 208 -15.85 -15.36 13.45
C MET A 208 -15.71 -16.53 14.43
N PRO A 209 -14.54 -16.70 15.08
CA PRO A 209 -14.33 -17.73 16.09
C PRO A 209 -15.22 -17.53 17.33
N ALA A 210 -15.52 -18.62 18.02
CA ALA A 210 -16.17 -18.60 19.31
C ALA A 210 -15.31 -17.94 20.41
N TYR A 211 -15.98 -17.41 21.43
CA TYR A 211 -15.36 -16.92 22.67
C TYR A 211 -15.36 -17.98 23.79
N THR A 212 -16.29 -18.94 23.76
CA THR A 212 -16.50 -19.92 24.84
C THR A 212 -16.30 -21.36 24.38
N THR A 213 -15.65 -22.18 25.20
CA THR A 213 -15.52 -23.64 25.00
C THR A 213 -16.72 -24.44 25.54
N ASP A 214 -17.69 -23.78 26.17
CA ASP A 214 -18.92 -24.40 26.67
C ASP A 214 -19.83 -24.81 25.51
N GLY A 215 -19.55 -25.98 24.94
CA GLY A 215 -20.31 -26.58 23.86
C GLY A 215 -21.78 -26.74 24.24
N ASP A 216 -22.66 -26.14 23.45
CA ASP A 216 -24.07 -26.48 23.48
C ASP A 216 -24.21 -27.82 22.74
N PRO A 217 -24.63 -28.93 23.39
CA PRO A 217 -24.63 -30.26 22.78
C PRO A 217 -25.57 -30.36 21.56
N ARG A 218 -26.45 -29.37 21.35
CA ARG A 218 -27.27 -29.23 20.15
C ARG A 218 -26.48 -28.75 18.92
N VAL A 219 -25.19 -28.44 19.06
CA VAL A 219 -24.30 -27.99 17.98
C VAL A 219 -23.49 -29.15 17.40
N GLU A 220 -23.21 -30.20 18.19
CA GLU A 220 -22.51 -31.40 17.70
C GLU A 220 -23.26 -32.07 16.54
N GLU A 221 -24.60 -32.00 16.55
CA GLU A 221 -25.50 -32.50 15.50
C GLU A 221 -25.46 -31.65 14.19
N PHE A 222 -24.84 -30.47 14.22
CA PHE A 222 -24.72 -29.53 13.08
C PHE A 222 -23.28 -29.37 12.55
N LEU A 223 -22.28 -30.08 13.08
CA LEU A 223 -20.88 -30.04 12.61
C LEU A 223 -20.69 -30.84 11.31
N GLN A 224 -21.35 -30.40 10.24
CA GLN A 224 -21.24 -30.95 8.88
C GLN A 224 -20.10 -30.27 8.11
N ASP A 225 -19.00 -30.99 7.86
CA ASP A 225 -17.92 -30.70 6.90
C ASP A 225 -17.25 -29.29 6.92
N SER A 226 -17.47 -28.48 7.96
CA SER A 226 -16.90 -27.13 8.10
C SER A 226 -16.69 -26.72 9.57
N THR A 227 -15.52 -26.19 9.89
CA THR A 227 -15.21 -25.64 11.23
C THR A 227 -15.88 -24.28 11.45
N PHE A 228 -16.25 -23.59 10.36
CA PHE A 228 -16.93 -22.30 10.33
C PHE A 228 -18.20 -22.40 9.46
N PRO A 229 -19.32 -22.94 9.98
CA PRO A 229 -20.59 -22.95 9.29
C PRO A 229 -21.08 -21.54 8.94
N GLU A 230 -21.78 -21.43 7.81
CA GLU A 230 -22.34 -20.18 7.32
C GLU A 230 -23.75 -19.99 7.89
N PHE A 231 -24.05 -18.79 8.40
CA PHE A 231 -25.35 -18.49 9.01
C PHE A 231 -26.11 -17.42 8.22
N PRO A 232 -27.36 -17.68 7.80
CA PRO A 232 -28.19 -16.72 7.06
C PRO A 232 -28.80 -15.63 7.95
N HIS A 233 -28.49 -15.63 9.24
CA HIS A 233 -29.04 -14.69 10.22
C HIS A 233 -27.89 -14.01 10.98
N LEU A 234 -27.98 -12.69 11.01
CA LEU A 234 -27.05 -11.79 11.69
C LEU A 234 -27.00 -12.12 13.20
N PRO A 235 -25.83 -12.03 13.87
CA PRO A 235 -25.75 -12.32 15.30
C PRO A 235 -26.50 -11.26 16.11
N GLU A 236 -27.28 -11.69 17.11
CA GLU A 236 -28.01 -10.80 18.03
C GLU A 236 -27.08 -9.87 18.82
N SER A 237 -25.79 -10.23 18.96
CA SER A 237 -24.75 -9.40 19.56
C SER A 237 -23.35 -9.76 19.02
N PRO A 238 -22.52 -8.79 18.58
CA PRO A 238 -21.13 -9.01 18.18
C PRO A 238 -20.24 -9.63 19.27
N SER A 239 -20.50 -9.25 20.53
CA SER A 239 -19.69 -9.60 21.70
C SER A 239 -20.06 -10.96 22.32
N TYR A 240 -21.07 -11.66 21.80
CA TYR A 240 -21.45 -12.99 22.29
C TYR A 240 -21.49 -14.05 21.17
N ARG A 241 -20.43 -14.84 21.08
CA ARG A 241 -20.26 -15.89 20.06
C ARG A 241 -19.95 -17.23 20.72
N LYS A 242 -20.98 -18.08 20.85
CA LYS A 242 -20.86 -19.46 21.37
C LYS A 242 -20.23 -20.44 20.38
N ILE A 243 -20.37 -20.18 19.09
CA ILE A 243 -19.99 -21.09 18.00
C ILE A 243 -19.20 -20.33 16.95
N ASN A 244 -18.31 -21.04 16.26
CA ASN A 244 -17.66 -20.54 15.05
C ASN A 244 -18.71 -20.25 13.97
N ARG A 245 -18.54 -19.16 13.23
CA ARG A 245 -19.37 -18.80 12.08
C ARG A 245 -18.56 -18.16 10.97
N ARG A 246 -18.98 -18.28 9.72
CA ARG A 246 -18.53 -17.39 8.64
C ARG A 246 -19.67 -16.55 8.09
N ARG A 247 -19.35 -15.38 7.52
CA ARG A 247 -20.25 -14.59 6.68
C ARG A 247 -19.55 -14.28 5.36
N VAL A 248 -20.21 -14.59 4.25
CA VAL A 248 -19.72 -14.34 2.88
C VAL A 248 -20.43 -13.09 2.35
N MET A 249 -19.66 -12.13 1.84
CA MET A 249 -20.16 -10.84 1.35
C MET A 249 -19.72 -10.63 -0.09
N LYS A 250 -20.68 -10.71 -1.02
CA LYS A 250 -20.43 -10.65 -2.46
C LYS A 250 -20.40 -9.20 -2.95
N LEU A 251 -19.45 -8.87 -3.82
CA LEU A 251 -19.38 -7.57 -4.49
C LEU A 251 -20.49 -7.45 -5.55
N GLY A 252 -20.77 -8.54 -6.28
CA GLY A 252 -21.74 -8.56 -7.37
C GLY A 252 -21.17 -8.02 -8.68
N ILE A 253 -22.04 -7.74 -9.66
CA ILE A 253 -21.65 -7.52 -11.06
C ILE A 253 -20.69 -6.34 -11.31
N GLU A 254 -20.67 -5.34 -10.42
CA GLU A 254 -19.80 -4.16 -10.56
C GLU A 254 -18.39 -4.35 -9.97
N GLY A 255 -18.13 -5.51 -9.33
CA GLY A 255 -16.88 -5.79 -8.63
C GLY A 255 -16.08 -6.93 -9.24
N HIS A 256 -14.85 -7.07 -8.75
CA HIS A 256 -13.88 -8.05 -9.25
C HIS A 256 -13.02 -8.63 -8.11
N ASN A 257 -12.01 -9.43 -8.45
CA ASN A 257 -11.03 -9.97 -7.51
C ASN A 257 -10.46 -8.88 -6.59
N VAL A 258 -10.31 -9.20 -5.31
CA VAL A 258 -9.96 -8.26 -4.23
C VAL A 258 -8.56 -8.60 -3.69
N PRO A 259 -7.48 -7.91 -4.13
CA PRO A 259 -6.13 -8.17 -3.65
C PRO A 259 -5.86 -7.71 -2.20
N SER A 260 -6.68 -6.82 -1.63
CA SER A 260 -6.44 -6.23 -0.31
C SER A 260 -7.72 -6.02 0.50
N LEU A 261 -7.63 -6.28 1.80
CA LEU A 261 -8.69 -6.09 2.80
C LEU A 261 -8.17 -5.25 3.97
N SER A 262 -9.06 -4.52 4.64
CA SER A 262 -8.77 -3.88 5.93
C SER A 262 -10.04 -3.78 6.78
N PHE A 263 -9.97 -4.18 8.05
CA PHE A 263 -11.08 -3.93 8.98
C PHE A 263 -11.12 -2.45 9.39
N ALA A 264 -12.32 -1.94 9.69
CA ALA A 264 -12.56 -0.70 10.43
C ALA A 264 -13.39 -0.99 11.67
N SER A 265 -13.11 -0.26 12.74
CA SER A 265 -13.76 -0.46 14.03
C SER A 265 -15.00 0.44 14.20
N ASP A 266 -15.76 0.20 15.26
CA ASP A 266 -16.63 1.21 15.87
C ASP A 266 -15.92 1.96 17.02
N VAL A 267 -16.66 2.86 17.67
CA VAL A 267 -16.16 3.70 18.77
C VAL A 267 -15.72 2.92 20.02
N ASP A 268 -16.15 1.66 20.17
CA ASP A 268 -15.74 0.75 21.25
C ASP A 268 -14.51 -0.10 20.86
N GLY A 269 -14.01 0.04 19.62
CA GLY A 269 -12.88 -0.71 19.09
C GLY A 269 -13.26 -2.09 18.55
N GLU A 270 -14.54 -2.43 18.42
CA GLU A 270 -14.99 -3.70 17.83
C GLU A 270 -15.09 -3.61 16.30
N ALA A 271 -14.89 -4.72 15.60
CA ALA A 271 -14.88 -4.78 14.14
C ALA A 271 -16.27 -4.51 13.56
N ARG A 272 -16.52 -3.30 13.05
CA ARG A 272 -17.83 -2.94 12.50
C ARG A 272 -17.93 -3.15 11.00
N SER A 273 -16.87 -2.84 10.27
CA SER A 273 -16.85 -2.89 8.80
C SER A 273 -15.61 -3.61 8.26
N ILE A 274 -15.75 -4.26 7.11
CA ILE A 274 -14.63 -4.79 6.32
C ILE A 274 -14.56 -4.05 4.98
N LEU A 275 -13.39 -3.48 4.69
CA LEU A 275 -13.10 -2.75 3.47
C LEU A 275 -12.39 -3.67 2.49
N ALA A 276 -12.73 -3.55 1.21
CA ALA A 276 -12.16 -4.33 0.12
C ALA A 276 -11.83 -3.43 -1.08
N ALA A 277 -10.58 -3.40 -1.50
CA ALA A 277 -10.16 -2.78 -2.76
C ALA A 277 -10.17 -3.86 -3.86
N ASP A 278 -10.93 -3.65 -4.94
CA ASP A 278 -10.93 -4.56 -6.10
C ASP A 278 -9.99 -4.10 -7.21
N ILE A 279 -9.64 -5.01 -8.12
CA ILE A 279 -8.73 -4.69 -9.24
C ILE A 279 -9.33 -3.71 -10.27
N LEU A 280 -10.62 -3.37 -10.21
CA LEU A 280 -11.22 -2.30 -11.02
C LEU A 280 -11.05 -0.91 -10.36
N GLY A 281 -10.46 -0.86 -9.16
CA GLY A 281 -10.20 0.36 -8.42
C GLY A 281 -11.37 0.84 -7.55
N ASN A 282 -12.46 0.07 -7.45
CA ASN A 282 -13.51 0.37 -6.49
C ASN A 282 -13.01 0.07 -5.06
N LEU A 283 -13.52 0.85 -4.10
CA LEU A 283 -13.55 0.46 -2.70
C LEU A 283 -14.96 0.02 -2.34
N TRP A 284 -15.05 -1.14 -1.68
CA TRP A 284 -16.27 -1.64 -1.07
C TRP A 284 -16.13 -1.54 0.44
N ILE A 285 -17.18 -1.05 1.12
CA ILE A 285 -17.28 -0.99 2.57
C ILE A 285 -18.49 -1.84 2.94
N PHE A 286 -18.28 -3.00 3.58
CA PHE A 286 -19.35 -3.88 4.05
C PHE A 286 -19.50 -3.78 5.55
N ASP A 287 -20.72 -3.58 6.03
CA ASP A 287 -21.05 -3.70 7.45
C ASP A 287 -21.08 -5.18 7.85
N ILE A 288 -20.33 -5.58 8.88
CA ILE A 288 -20.12 -6.99 9.23
C ILE A 288 -21.40 -7.61 9.84
N TYR A 289 -22.31 -6.80 10.38
CA TYR A 289 -23.49 -7.23 11.14
C TYR A 289 -24.83 -6.80 10.52
N SER A 290 -24.85 -6.36 9.27
CA SER A 290 -26.05 -6.08 8.48
C SER A 290 -25.76 -6.16 6.98
N ASP A 291 -26.79 -6.20 6.13
CA ASP A 291 -26.61 -6.25 4.67
C ASP A 291 -26.32 -4.86 4.04
N LYS A 292 -26.00 -3.85 4.87
CA LYS A 292 -25.50 -2.55 4.41
C LYS A 292 -24.13 -2.72 3.73
N ARG A 293 -24.02 -2.21 2.50
CA ARG A 293 -22.75 -2.10 1.76
C ARG A 293 -22.71 -0.79 0.98
N GLN A 294 -21.57 -0.12 0.98
CA GLN A 294 -21.29 1.07 0.16
C GLN A 294 -20.20 0.72 -0.87
N ARG A 295 -20.32 1.25 -2.09
CA ARG A 295 -19.24 1.28 -3.08
C ARG A 295 -18.79 2.72 -3.26
N LEU A 296 -17.48 2.94 -3.34
CA LEU A 296 -16.87 4.19 -3.83
C LEU A 296 -16.03 3.86 -5.08
N PRO A 297 -16.23 4.57 -6.20
CA PRO A 297 -15.45 4.34 -7.41
C PRO A 297 -13.96 4.70 -7.23
N GLY A 298 -13.16 4.37 -8.23
CA GLY A 298 -11.75 4.78 -8.28
C GLY A 298 -11.58 6.26 -8.63
N VAL A 299 -10.41 6.82 -8.28
CA VAL A 299 -9.99 8.19 -8.68
C VAL A 299 -9.84 8.34 -10.19
N HIS A 300 -9.58 7.24 -10.89
CA HIS A 300 -9.23 7.25 -12.30
C HIS A 300 -10.46 6.97 -13.17
N PRO A 301 -10.85 7.90 -14.06
CA PRO A 301 -11.85 7.59 -15.09
C PRO A 301 -11.31 6.49 -16.02
N ARG A 302 -12.23 5.69 -16.59
CA ARG A 302 -11.88 4.74 -17.66
C ARG A 302 -11.22 5.49 -18.81
N SER A 303 -10.04 5.04 -19.23
CA SER A 303 -9.39 5.62 -20.40
C SER A 303 -10.21 5.36 -21.67
N ALA A 304 -9.96 6.14 -22.73
CA ALA A 304 -10.56 5.89 -24.04
C ALA A 304 -10.15 4.54 -24.69
N ARG A 305 -9.28 3.75 -24.04
CA ARG A 305 -8.90 2.39 -24.43
C ARG A 305 -9.51 1.31 -23.53
N GLY A 306 -10.36 1.67 -22.57
CA GLY A 306 -10.92 0.77 -21.56
C GLY A 306 -10.07 0.64 -20.29
N ASP A 307 -8.73 0.77 -20.41
CA ASP A 307 -7.79 0.66 -19.29
C ASP A 307 -8.18 1.54 -18.09
N VAL A 308 -8.16 0.96 -16.89
CA VAL A 308 -8.21 1.63 -15.58
C VAL A 308 -6.95 1.21 -14.81
N PRO A 309 -6.21 2.13 -14.16
CA PRO A 309 -5.15 1.77 -13.22
C PRO A 309 -5.72 0.91 -12.08
N MET A 310 -5.36 -0.37 -12.06
CA MET A 310 -5.95 -1.38 -11.18
C MET A 310 -5.82 -1.01 -9.69
N GLY A 311 -6.83 -1.32 -8.88
CA GLY A 311 -6.75 -1.22 -7.42
C GLY A 311 -5.92 -2.37 -6.82
N TRP A 312 -5.10 -2.06 -5.81
CA TRP A 312 -4.15 -3.03 -5.23
C TRP A 312 -4.10 -3.06 -3.70
N GLY A 313 -4.39 -1.95 -3.02
CA GLY A 313 -4.25 -1.85 -1.56
C GLY A 313 -5.32 -1.00 -0.88
N VAL A 314 -5.64 -1.36 0.36
CA VAL A 314 -6.43 -0.55 1.28
C VAL A 314 -5.87 -0.67 2.71
N LEU A 315 -5.77 0.44 3.42
CA LEU A 315 -5.52 0.51 4.86
C LEU A 315 -6.51 1.47 5.52
N VAL A 316 -7.09 1.04 6.63
CA VAL A 316 -7.80 1.92 7.57
C VAL A 316 -6.78 2.53 8.53
N LEU A 317 -6.83 3.84 8.71
CA LEU A 317 -5.85 4.62 9.46
C LEU A 317 -6.55 5.49 10.53
N PRO A 318 -6.49 5.12 11.83
CA PRO A 318 -7.08 5.92 12.89
C PRO A 318 -6.37 7.27 13.04
N LEU A 319 -7.10 8.28 13.53
CA LEU A 319 -6.60 9.66 13.65
C LEU A 319 -5.33 9.82 14.50
N ASN A 320 -5.04 8.87 15.39
CA ASN A 320 -3.81 8.84 16.20
C ASN A 320 -2.57 8.32 15.45
N ALA A 321 -2.71 7.83 14.22
CA ALA A 321 -1.59 7.48 13.35
C ALA A 321 -0.99 8.70 12.62
N PHE A 322 -1.66 9.85 12.64
CA PHE A 322 -1.24 11.07 11.95
C PHE A 322 -0.48 11.99 12.92
N LYS A 323 0.72 12.45 12.55
CA LYS A 323 1.44 13.44 13.36
C LYS A 323 0.82 14.81 13.18
N HIS A 324 0.74 15.58 14.27
CA HIS A 324 0.34 16.98 14.19
C HIS A 324 1.42 17.80 13.47
N THR A 325 0.98 18.80 12.69
CA THR A 325 1.84 19.68 11.88
C THR A 325 1.34 21.12 11.97
N SER A 326 2.20 22.06 12.36
CA SER A 326 1.76 23.44 12.67
C SER A 326 1.40 24.28 11.44
N THR A 327 1.66 23.78 10.23
CA THR A 327 1.22 24.43 8.99
C THR A 327 0.76 23.41 7.94
N PRO A 328 -0.18 23.77 7.05
CA PRO A 328 -0.51 22.98 5.87
C PRO A 328 0.68 22.76 4.92
N HIS A 329 1.63 23.70 4.87
CA HIS A 329 2.87 23.58 4.09
C HIS A 329 3.69 22.37 4.57
N GLU A 330 3.87 22.23 5.89
CA GLU A 330 4.53 21.08 6.50
C GLU A 330 3.70 19.80 6.31
N ALA A 331 2.37 19.88 6.44
CA ALA A 331 1.47 18.73 6.29
C ALA A 331 1.55 18.08 4.90
N LEU A 332 1.46 18.90 3.85
CA LEU A 332 1.49 18.49 2.44
C LEU A 332 2.91 18.35 1.87
N GLY A 333 3.92 18.89 2.57
CA GLY A 333 5.31 18.94 2.11
C GLY A 333 5.56 19.95 0.99
N VAL A 334 4.71 20.95 0.79
CA VAL A 334 4.81 21.90 -0.34
C VAL A 334 5.17 23.32 0.11
N HIS A 335 5.96 24.02 -0.72
CA HIS A 335 6.32 25.44 -0.50
C HIS A 335 5.26 26.42 -1.03
N ASP A 336 4.38 25.96 -1.92
CA ASP A 336 3.23 26.70 -2.45
C ASP A 336 2.00 25.79 -2.31
N LEU A 337 1.02 26.18 -1.51
CA LEU A 337 -0.20 25.41 -1.29
C LEU A 337 -1.09 25.38 -2.54
N LYS A 338 -1.10 26.43 -3.36
CA LYS A 338 -1.85 26.48 -4.63
C LYS A 338 -1.29 25.48 -5.63
N SER A 339 -0.01 25.11 -5.55
CA SER A 339 0.55 24.01 -6.36
C SER A 339 -0.17 22.68 -6.11
N ALA A 340 -0.57 22.41 -4.85
CA ALA A 340 -1.26 21.18 -4.45
C ALA A 340 -2.80 21.23 -4.67
N MET A 341 -3.44 22.39 -4.59
CA MET A 341 -4.90 22.48 -4.76
C MET A 341 -5.35 22.08 -6.17
N SER A 342 -6.26 21.13 -6.33
CA SER A 342 -6.81 20.73 -7.62
C SER A 342 -8.24 20.20 -7.47
N VAL A 343 -8.87 19.90 -8.61
CA VAL A 343 -10.04 19.02 -8.69
C VAL A 343 -9.72 17.75 -9.47
N VAL A 344 -10.62 16.75 -9.39
CA VAL A 344 -10.62 15.51 -10.18
C VAL A 344 -12.06 15.02 -10.33
N GLU A 345 -12.38 14.34 -11.43
CA GLU A 345 -13.69 13.70 -11.64
C GLU A 345 -13.68 12.28 -11.06
N ILE A 346 -14.61 11.99 -10.12
CA ILE A 346 -14.75 10.71 -9.44
C ILE A 346 -16.21 10.27 -9.56
N GLY A 347 -16.46 9.15 -10.26
CA GLY A 347 -17.83 8.64 -10.45
C GLY A 347 -18.77 9.51 -11.28
N GLY A 348 -18.27 10.55 -11.96
CA GLY A 348 -19.08 11.57 -12.65
C GLY A 348 -19.32 12.84 -11.82
N GLU A 349 -18.87 12.90 -10.57
CA GLU A 349 -18.89 14.10 -9.73
C GLU A 349 -17.49 14.75 -9.70
N THR A 350 -17.43 16.08 -9.59
CA THR A 350 -16.14 16.80 -9.49
C THR A 350 -15.77 17.02 -8.03
N GLU A 351 -14.77 16.29 -7.56
CA GLU A 351 -14.24 16.40 -6.20
C GLU A 351 -13.02 17.32 -6.11
N ARG A 352 -12.85 17.96 -4.95
CA ARG A 352 -11.69 18.80 -4.61
C ARG A 352 -10.61 17.98 -3.90
N ILE A 353 -9.34 18.22 -4.23
CA ILE A 353 -8.21 17.41 -3.76
C ILE A 353 -6.96 18.24 -3.47
N PHE A 354 -6.08 17.65 -2.65
CA PHE A 354 -4.67 17.98 -2.55
C PHE A 354 -3.85 17.01 -3.41
N ASP A 355 -3.36 17.47 -4.57
CA ASP A 355 -2.49 16.70 -5.47
C ASP A 355 -1.01 16.99 -5.15
N VAL A 356 -0.38 16.12 -4.35
CA VAL A 356 1.02 16.29 -3.90
C VAL A 356 2.06 15.74 -4.90
N THR A 357 1.64 15.34 -6.11
CA THR A 357 2.49 14.74 -7.16
C THR A 357 3.68 15.61 -7.57
N SER A 358 3.52 16.94 -7.52
CA SER A 358 4.57 17.91 -7.88
C SER A 358 5.81 17.78 -6.98
N HIS A 359 5.63 17.44 -5.71
CA HIS A 359 6.71 17.41 -4.72
C HIS A 359 7.73 16.30 -4.98
N ILE A 360 7.30 15.09 -5.36
CA ILE A 360 8.21 13.98 -5.73
C ILE A 360 9.17 14.43 -6.82
N ARG A 361 8.63 15.07 -7.87
CA ARG A 361 9.40 15.48 -9.05
C ARG A 361 10.48 16.50 -8.71
N LEU A 362 10.23 17.38 -7.75
CA LEU A 362 11.22 18.31 -7.23
C LEU A 362 12.29 17.59 -6.39
N ARG A 363 11.91 16.67 -5.50
CA ARG A 363 12.88 15.88 -4.70
C ARG A 363 13.77 14.96 -5.56
N ASP A 364 13.26 14.39 -6.65
CA ASP A 364 14.05 13.57 -7.59
C ASP A 364 14.97 14.39 -8.50
N SER A 365 14.51 15.53 -9.02
CA SER A 365 15.23 16.27 -10.09
C SER A 365 16.54 16.94 -9.66
N PHE A 366 16.78 17.13 -8.36
CA PHE A 366 18.08 17.60 -7.84
C PHE A 366 19.22 16.57 -7.95
N ASN A 367 18.94 15.31 -8.32
CA ASN A 367 19.90 14.19 -8.25
C ASN A 367 20.08 13.41 -9.57
N TYR A 368 19.84 14.03 -10.73
CA TYR A 368 20.06 13.39 -12.04
C TYR A 368 21.32 13.93 -12.74
N ASP A 369 22.39 13.14 -12.74
CA ASP A 369 23.59 13.41 -13.56
C ASP A 369 23.48 12.67 -14.91
N PRO A 370 23.31 13.38 -16.04
CA PRO A 370 23.21 12.76 -17.36
C PRO A 370 24.52 12.15 -17.89
N SER A 371 25.64 12.29 -17.18
CA SER A 371 26.97 11.79 -17.60
C SER A 371 27.29 10.35 -17.13
N ALA A 372 26.44 9.74 -16.30
CA ALA A 372 26.66 8.40 -15.75
C ALA A 372 26.77 7.31 -16.86
N PRO A 373 27.86 6.51 -16.91
CA PRO A 373 28.11 5.59 -18.02
C PRO A 373 27.23 4.33 -17.95
N ALA A 374 26.51 4.05 -19.04
CA ALA A 374 25.64 2.88 -19.15
C ALA A 374 26.42 1.54 -19.16
N VAL A 375 26.27 0.75 -18.09
CA VAL A 375 26.83 -0.61 -18.00
C VAL A 375 26.07 -1.56 -18.94
N ARG A 376 26.79 -2.16 -19.89
CA ARG A 376 26.23 -3.18 -20.79
C ARG A 376 26.18 -4.55 -20.09
N LEU A 377 24.99 -4.99 -19.67
CA LEU A 377 24.76 -6.42 -19.41
C LEU A 377 24.64 -7.18 -20.75
N GLY A 378 25.02 -8.46 -20.73
CA GLY A 378 24.82 -9.37 -21.87
C GLY A 378 23.35 -9.73 -22.07
N GLN A 379 22.98 -10.04 -23.32
CA GLN A 379 21.60 -10.40 -23.68
C GLN A 379 21.24 -11.81 -23.17
N PRO A 380 20.13 -11.97 -22.42
CA PRO A 380 19.46 -13.26 -22.29
C PRO A 380 18.81 -13.67 -23.61
N THR A 381 18.77 -14.97 -23.92
CA THR A 381 18.02 -15.51 -25.05
C THR A 381 16.51 -15.54 -24.75
N PRO A 382 15.63 -15.02 -25.62
CA PRO A 382 14.19 -15.02 -25.37
C PRO A 382 13.58 -16.41 -25.61
N ASN A 383 12.95 -17.02 -24.60
CA ASN A 383 12.13 -18.22 -24.81
C ASN A 383 11.11 -18.55 -23.70
N THR A 384 10.24 -17.59 -23.37
CA THR A 384 8.95 -17.84 -22.69
C THR A 384 7.92 -16.84 -23.23
N ALA A 385 6.80 -17.33 -23.77
CA ALA A 385 5.73 -16.47 -24.26
C ALA A 385 4.82 -16.03 -23.10
N SER A 386 4.33 -14.79 -23.14
CA SER A 386 3.33 -14.29 -22.21
C SER A 386 2.03 -15.09 -22.33
N PRO A 387 1.42 -15.55 -21.23
CA PRO A 387 0.04 -16.02 -21.26
C PRO A 387 -0.88 -14.87 -21.68
N LEU A 388 -1.63 -15.07 -22.77
CA LEU A 388 -2.74 -14.18 -23.10
C LEU A 388 -3.88 -14.43 -22.09
N ILE A 389 -4.47 -13.35 -21.58
CA ILE A 389 -5.71 -13.43 -20.82
C ILE A 389 -6.82 -13.83 -21.82
N PRO A 390 -7.54 -14.94 -21.62
CA PRO A 390 -8.72 -15.24 -22.43
C PRO A 390 -9.81 -14.22 -22.12
N GLU A 391 -10.45 -13.67 -23.15
CA GLU A 391 -11.75 -13.04 -22.98
C GLU A 391 -12.80 -14.16 -22.80
N GLU A 392 -13.67 -14.04 -21.78
CA GLU A 392 -14.72 -15.03 -21.51
C GLU A 392 -15.95 -14.72 -22.37
N ASP A 393 -16.37 -15.67 -23.21
CA ASP A 393 -17.57 -15.54 -24.06
C ASP A 393 -18.87 -15.41 -23.24
N GLU A 394 -19.76 -14.51 -23.68
CA GLU A 394 -21.13 -14.39 -23.17
C GLU A 394 -21.93 -15.70 -23.41
N PRO A 395 -22.82 -16.12 -22.47
CA PRO A 395 -23.55 -17.38 -22.59
C PRO A 395 -24.58 -17.35 -23.72
N GLY A 396 -24.23 -17.97 -24.86
CA GLY A 396 -25.03 -18.00 -26.08
C GLY A 396 -26.45 -18.58 -25.89
N ASN A 397 -27.45 -17.83 -26.35
CA ASN A 397 -28.85 -18.23 -26.33
C ASN A 397 -29.22 -19.03 -27.60
N LEU A 398 -29.99 -20.12 -27.45
CA LEU A 398 -30.26 -21.08 -28.52
C LEU A 398 -31.49 -20.70 -29.37
N THR A 399 -31.28 -20.52 -30.69
CA THR A 399 -32.34 -20.62 -31.72
C THR A 399 -31.78 -21.07 -33.07
N GLU A 400 -32.60 -21.75 -33.87
CA GLU A 400 -32.25 -22.41 -35.16
C GLU A 400 -32.39 -21.45 -36.37
N GLY A 401 -31.77 -21.73 -37.54
CA GLY A 401 -32.24 -21.11 -38.80
C GLY A 401 -31.30 -20.83 -40.00
N ASP A 402 -30.57 -21.83 -40.52
CA ASP A 402 -30.30 -22.12 -41.96
C ASP A 402 -29.69 -21.08 -42.99
N ALA A 403 -28.91 -21.64 -43.94
CA ALA A 403 -28.62 -21.24 -45.33
C ALA A 403 -27.80 -19.98 -45.75
N THR A 404 -26.77 -20.24 -46.59
CA THR A 404 -26.21 -19.42 -47.72
C THR A 404 -25.47 -18.08 -47.43
N SER A 405 -24.53 -17.57 -48.24
CA SER A 405 -23.53 -18.15 -49.19
C SER A 405 -22.57 -17.05 -49.73
N GLU A 406 -21.43 -17.45 -50.33
CA GLU A 406 -20.55 -16.69 -51.26
C GLU A 406 -19.64 -15.54 -50.73
N GLU A 407 -18.34 -15.70 -51.01
CA GLU A 407 -17.34 -14.79 -51.66
C GLU A 407 -17.27 -13.28 -51.31
N THR A 408 -16.09 -12.64 -51.18
CA THR A 408 -14.97 -12.56 -52.16
C THR A 408 -13.66 -12.02 -51.51
N ASP A 409 -12.51 -12.22 -52.18
CA ASP A 409 -11.20 -11.63 -51.81
C ASP A 409 -11.05 -10.14 -52.20
N ALA A 410 -10.27 -9.37 -51.43
CA ALA A 410 -9.55 -8.17 -51.91
C ALA A 410 -8.42 -7.69 -50.97
N GLU A 411 -7.17 -7.67 -51.46
CA GLU A 411 -6.11 -6.79 -50.94
C GLU A 411 -6.23 -5.37 -51.56
N PRO A 412 -5.61 -4.35 -50.94
CA PRO A 412 -4.91 -3.35 -51.75
C PRO A 412 -3.55 -2.87 -51.19
N SER A 413 -2.47 -3.30 -51.86
CA SER A 413 -1.37 -2.48 -52.42
C SER A 413 -0.78 -1.26 -51.69
N GLU A 414 0.56 -1.22 -51.66
CA GLU A 414 1.38 -0.01 -51.44
C GLU A 414 1.21 1.07 -52.54
N MET A 415 1.43 2.36 -52.19
CA MET A 415 2.00 3.47 -53.01
C MET A 415 1.78 4.82 -52.26
N VAL A 416 2.56 5.91 -52.40
CA VAL A 416 3.91 6.20 -52.90
C VAL A 416 4.33 7.58 -52.30
N THR A 417 5.61 7.96 -52.39
CA THR A 417 6.17 9.24 -51.90
C THR A 417 5.67 10.50 -52.61
N ASP A 418 5.71 11.65 -51.93
CA ASP A 418 6.24 12.90 -52.52
C ASP A 418 6.90 13.80 -51.45
N SER A 419 7.56 14.88 -51.89
CA SER A 419 8.49 15.72 -51.13
C SER A 419 8.38 17.21 -51.53
N SER A 420 8.69 18.14 -50.61
CA SER A 420 9.15 19.50 -50.96
C SER A 420 9.83 20.18 -49.76
N ASP A 421 10.83 21.02 -50.04
CA ASP A 421 11.57 21.82 -49.07
C ASP A 421 11.02 23.25 -48.92
N GLU A 422 11.40 23.97 -47.85
CA GLU A 422 11.93 25.34 -48.02
C GLU A 422 12.78 25.80 -46.80
N GLU A 423 13.65 26.79 -47.02
CA GLU A 423 14.72 27.17 -46.08
C GLU A 423 14.40 28.38 -45.18
N GLY A 424 14.78 28.27 -43.91
CA GLY A 424 15.72 29.19 -43.25
C GLY A 424 15.45 30.70 -43.17
N ARG A 425 15.43 31.22 -41.94
CA ARG A 425 16.14 32.47 -41.61
C ARG A 425 16.49 32.57 -40.12
N ALA A 426 17.73 32.95 -39.83
CA ALA A 426 18.21 33.27 -38.49
C ALA A 426 18.26 34.78 -38.28
N LEU A 427 18.12 35.23 -37.02
CA LEU A 427 18.48 36.58 -36.59
C LEU A 427 19.29 36.52 -35.30
N SER A 428 20.42 37.21 -35.29
CA SER A 428 21.34 37.34 -34.17
C SER A 428 21.09 38.63 -33.39
N ILE A 429 21.24 38.57 -32.07
CA ILE A 429 21.47 39.76 -31.22
C ILE A 429 22.77 39.50 -30.44
N LEU A 430 23.62 40.53 -30.35
CA LEU A 430 24.93 40.48 -29.72
C LEU A 430 24.93 41.10 -28.32
N GLU A 431 25.99 40.81 -27.57
CA GLU A 431 26.22 41.30 -26.22
C GLU A 431 26.60 42.79 -26.17
N SER A 432 26.40 43.41 -25.00
CA SER A 432 27.22 44.53 -24.54
C SER A 432 27.08 44.68 -23.02
N GLU A 433 28.18 44.62 -22.29
CA GLU A 433 28.29 45.07 -20.90
C GLU A 433 28.57 46.59 -20.86
N GLU A 434 28.19 47.29 -19.78
CA GLU A 434 29.15 47.95 -18.86
C GLU A 434 28.44 48.60 -17.65
N ASP A 435 29.25 49.04 -16.68
CA ASP A 435 28.90 49.41 -15.29
C ASP A 435 28.65 50.93 -15.11
N VAL A 436 28.27 51.36 -13.89
CA VAL A 436 28.81 52.51 -13.13
C VAL A 436 27.93 52.83 -11.91
N THR A 437 28.58 53.02 -10.76
CA THR A 437 27.98 53.25 -9.43
C THR A 437 28.00 54.72 -8.97
N THR A 438 27.69 54.99 -7.69
CA THR A 438 27.70 56.30 -6.96
C THR A 438 26.50 57.24 -7.31
N VAL A 439 25.92 58.07 -6.42
CA VAL A 439 26.41 58.71 -5.16
C VAL A 439 25.37 58.65 -4.01
N LEU A 440 25.85 58.78 -2.76
CA LEU A 440 25.09 58.76 -1.50
C LEU A 440 24.55 60.14 -1.04
N GLY A 441 23.28 60.18 -0.60
CA GLY A 441 22.85 60.83 0.66
C GLY A 441 22.52 62.34 0.71
N LEU A 442 21.97 62.74 1.89
CA LEU A 442 21.61 64.09 2.37
C LEU A 442 20.33 64.73 1.73
N LEU A 443 19.41 65.40 2.44
CA LEU A 443 19.19 65.68 3.88
C LEU A 443 17.68 65.98 4.16
N MET A 444 17.16 65.42 5.25
CA MET A 444 16.41 66.01 6.40
C MET A 444 15.26 67.06 6.26
N GLU A 445 14.28 66.85 7.16
CA GLU A 445 13.29 67.79 7.75
C GLU A 445 12.08 68.26 6.92
N GLY A 446 10.97 68.53 7.63
CA GLY A 446 9.61 68.74 7.08
C GLY A 446 9.05 70.15 7.30
N PRO A 447 7.70 70.31 7.21
CA PRO A 447 6.95 70.42 8.46
C PRO A 447 5.60 69.68 8.49
N SER A 448 4.97 69.67 9.66
CA SER A 448 3.63 69.13 9.94
C SER A 448 2.50 70.13 9.64
N ASP A 449 1.37 69.64 9.15
CA ASP A 449 0.11 70.41 9.01
C ASP A 449 -1.09 69.49 9.41
N PRO A 450 -2.04 69.92 10.26
CA PRO A 450 -3.20 69.12 10.67
C PRO A 450 -4.45 69.39 9.79
N ASP A 451 -5.51 68.61 10.03
CA ASP A 451 -6.89 68.83 9.57
C ASP A 451 -7.14 68.86 8.04
N ALA A 452 -7.08 67.68 7.42
CA ALA A 452 -7.77 67.40 6.16
C ALA A 452 -8.61 66.11 6.31
N ASP A 453 -9.94 66.25 6.23
CA ASP A 453 -10.89 65.18 6.53
C ASP A 453 -11.50 64.57 5.24
N SER A 454 -11.76 63.26 5.26
CA SER A 454 -12.40 62.44 4.20
C SER A 454 -11.66 62.30 2.85
N PRO A 455 -12.03 61.33 1.98
CA PRO A 455 -12.77 60.08 2.19
C PRO A 455 -12.00 58.84 1.66
N GLU A 456 -12.71 57.71 1.51
CA GLU A 456 -12.32 56.50 0.78
C GLU A 456 -11.09 55.74 1.29
N SER A 457 -11.37 54.67 2.04
CA SER A 457 -10.41 53.61 2.34
C SER A 457 -9.81 53.05 1.05
N SER A 458 -8.49 53.18 0.89
CA SER A 458 -7.77 52.52 -0.21
C SER A 458 -8.05 51.01 -0.18
N VAL A 459 -8.70 50.48 -1.21
CA VAL A 459 -8.79 49.04 -1.45
C VAL A 459 -7.40 48.57 -1.88
N MET A 460 -6.51 48.39 -0.90
CA MET A 460 -5.26 47.67 -1.12
C MET A 460 -5.61 46.25 -1.60
N ASP A 461 -4.96 45.78 -2.67
CA ASP A 461 -5.16 44.46 -3.25
C ASP A 461 -4.74 43.38 -2.25
N ARG A 462 -5.64 43.04 -1.33
CA ARG A 462 -5.52 41.93 -0.39
C ARG A 462 -5.57 40.62 -1.18
N ARG A 463 -4.42 40.24 -1.75
CA ARG A 463 -4.15 38.84 -2.06
C ARG A 463 -4.16 38.08 -0.74
N GLY A 464 -5.00 37.05 -0.63
CA GLY A 464 -4.94 36.13 0.51
C GLY A 464 -3.53 35.54 0.63
N SER A 465 -3.10 35.30 1.86
CA SER A 465 -1.97 34.41 2.11
C SER A 465 -2.32 32.99 1.68
N ASP A 466 -1.34 32.15 1.33
CA ASP A 466 -1.63 30.78 0.88
C ASP A 466 -2.33 29.92 1.96
N MET A 467 -2.25 30.35 3.23
CA MET A 467 -3.01 29.79 4.36
C MET A 467 -4.52 30.06 4.22
N ASP A 468 -4.92 31.26 3.77
CA ASP A 468 -6.32 31.65 3.58
C ASP A 468 -6.96 30.81 2.46
N TYR A 469 -6.22 30.56 1.36
CA TYR A 469 -6.67 29.66 0.29
C TYR A 469 -6.92 28.23 0.80
N PHE A 470 -6.06 27.74 1.71
CA PHE A 470 -6.24 26.41 2.33
C PHE A 470 -7.46 26.38 3.25
N GLN A 471 -7.62 27.39 4.11
CA GLN A 471 -8.77 27.51 5.01
C GLN A 471 -10.09 27.64 4.24
N CYS A 472 -10.12 28.43 3.16
CA CYS A 472 -11.26 28.48 2.24
C CYS A 472 -11.56 27.10 1.61
N LEU A 473 -10.53 26.36 1.16
CA LEU A 473 -10.72 25.07 0.48
C LEU A 473 -11.32 23.98 1.39
N VAL A 474 -10.87 23.87 2.63
CA VAL A 474 -11.38 22.84 3.57
C VAL A 474 -12.73 23.21 4.19
N ASN A 475 -13.05 24.50 4.32
CA ASN A 475 -14.28 24.96 4.96
C ASN A 475 -15.44 25.28 3.99
N MET A 476 -15.17 25.52 2.71
CA MET A 476 -16.18 25.66 1.64
C MET A 476 -17.16 24.48 1.66
N ASN A 477 -18.47 24.73 1.49
CA ASN A 477 -19.48 23.67 1.38
C ASN A 477 -19.83 23.37 -0.10
N PRO A 478 -19.57 22.15 -0.62
CA PRO A 478 -19.93 21.76 -1.99
C PRO A 478 -21.42 21.90 -2.34
N ALA A 479 -22.33 21.80 -1.36
CA ALA A 479 -23.77 21.94 -1.58
C ALA A 479 -24.22 23.40 -1.81
N LEU A 480 -23.38 24.39 -1.46
CA LEU A 480 -23.67 25.82 -1.58
C LEU A 480 -22.83 26.51 -2.66
N VAL A 481 -21.78 25.86 -3.14
CA VAL A 481 -20.79 26.43 -4.06
C VAL A 481 -20.67 25.51 -5.29
N PRO A 482 -21.05 25.95 -6.50
CA PRO A 482 -20.91 25.16 -7.72
C PRO A 482 -19.46 24.68 -7.91
N MET A 483 -19.26 23.36 -7.94
CA MET A 483 -17.92 22.78 -7.95
C MET A 483 -17.15 23.18 -9.23
N PRO A 484 -15.92 23.72 -9.11
CA PRO A 484 -15.15 24.22 -10.24
C PRO A 484 -14.64 23.05 -11.10
N THR A 485 -14.85 23.14 -12.41
CA THR A 485 -14.54 22.05 -13.37
C THR A 485 -13.04 21.81 -13.60
N ASN A 486 -12.16 22.69 -13.13
CA ASN A 486 -10.71 22.55 -13.30
C ASN A 486 -9.93 23.34 -12.24
N LYS A 487 -8.60 23.15 -12.21
CA LYS A 487 -7.71 23.81 -11.25
C LYS A 487 -7.73 25.34 -11.33
N GLN A 488 -7.84 25.95 -12.52
CA GLN A 488 -7.84 27.41 -12.64
C GLN A 488 -9.14 27.98 -12.07
N THR A 489 -10.29 27.43 -12.45
CA THR A 489 -11.58 27.88 -11.90
C THR A 489 -11.71 27.63 -10.40
N LEU A 490 -11.00 26.65 -9.83
CA LEU A 490 -10.86 26.49 -8.38
C LEU A 490 -10.04 27.63 -7.76
N LEU A 491 -8.90 27.99 -8.34
CA LEU A 491 -8.05 29.07 -7.82
C LEU A 491 -8.72 30.45 -7.95
N ASP A 492 -9.42 30.73 -9.06
CA ASP A 492 -10.20 31.95 -9.26
C ASP A 492 -11.33 32.08 -8.22
N LEU A 493 -12.00 30.96 -7.93
CA LEU A 493 -13.06 30.84 -6.93
C LEU A 493 -12.52 31.05 -5.50
N LEU A 494 -11.39 30.43 -5.16
CA LEU A 494 -10.74 30.62 -3.87
C LEU A 494 -10.22 32.05 -3.69
N GLU A 495 -9.61 32.67 -4.72
CA GLU A 495 -9.17 34.07 -4.63
C GLU A 495 -10.37 34.99 -4.35
N LYS A 496 -11.50 34.79 -5.04
CA LYS A 496 -12.74 35.51 -4.76
C LYS A 496 -13.19 35.32 -3.30
N TYR A 497 -13.13 34.11 -2.74
CA TYR A 497 -13.47 33.89 -1.33
C TYR A 497 -12.49 34.54 -0.36
N THR A 498 -11.17 34.51 -0.61
CA THR A 498 -10.18 35.22 0.23
C THR A 498 -10.29 36.74 0.18
N LYS A 499 -11.02 37.29 -0.81
CA LYS A 499 -11.28 38.72 -0.98
C LYS A 499 -12.64 39.17 -0.43
N LEU A 500 -13.55 38.23 -0.13
CA LEU A 500 -14.78 38.50 0.62
C LEU A 500 -14.46 38.64 2.11
N GLY A 501 -15.26 39.40 2.87
CA GLY A 501 -15.04 39.58 4.30
C GLY A 501 -15.25 38.29 5.08
N SER A 502 -14.60 38.11 6.22
CA SER A 502 -14.82 36.93 7.10
C SER A 502 -16.30 36.80 7.51
N GLU A 503 -16.99 37.92 7.74
CA GLU A 503 -18.43 37.95 8.05
C GLU A 503 -19.30 37.48 6.85
N GLU A 504 -18.91 37.80 5.61
CA GLU A 504 -19.61 37.32 4.41
C GLU A 504 -19.32 35.84 4.12
N PHE A 505 -18.10 35.38 4.43
CA PHE A 505 -17.72 33.97 4.37
C PHE A 505 -18.46 33.15 5.44
N GLU A 506 -18.50 33.62 6.68
CA GLU A 506 -19.24 33.00 7.79
C GLU A 506 -20.74 32.94 7.51
N ALA A 507 -21.31 33.94 6.83
CA ALA A 507 -22.71 33.91 6.37
C ALA A 507 -22.98 32.98 5.18
N MET A 508 -21.94 32.49 4.48
CA MET A 508 -22.04 31.53 3.38
C MET A 508 -21.62 30.10 3.78
N THR A 509 -20.84 29.92 4.84
CA THR A 509 -20.72 28.64 5.54
C THR A 509 -21.97 28.41 6.38
N PRO A 510 -22.60 27.23 6.38
CA PRO A 510 -23.73 26.97 7.26
C PRO A 510 -23.27 26.99 8.72
N THR A 511 -24.05 27.63 9.60
CA THR A 511 -23.98 27.33 11.04
C THR A 511 -24.14 25.83 11.23
N ALA A 512 -23.20 25.19 11.93
CA ALA A 512 -23.08 23.76 12.22
C ALA A 512 -24.28 22.92 11.74
N ALA A 513 -24.08 22.17 10.65
CA ALA A 513 -25.11 21.36 10.02
C ALA A 513 -25.69 20.30 10.98
N SER A 514 -26.81 19.72 10.57
CA SER A 514 -27.56 18.69 11.28
C SER A 514 -26.71 17.52 11.78
N GLU A 515 -27.27 16.78 12.75
CA GLU A 515 -26.77 15.49 13.23
C GLU A 515 -26.92 14.39 12.16
N ASP A 516 -26.38 14.61 10.96
CA ASP A 516 -26.46 13.72 9.81
C ASP A 516 -25.49 12.54 9.97
N GLU A 517 -26.05 11.36 10.28
CA GLU A 517 -25.31 10.11 10.51
C GLU A 517 -24.37 9.71 9.35
N ASP A 518 -24.61 10.21 8.14
CA ASP A 518 -23.83 9.92 6.93
C ASP A 518 -22.57 10.80 6.75
N MET A 519 -22.28 11.78 7.63
CA MET A 519 -21.15 12.72 7.46
C MET A 519 -19.79 12.02 7.39
N PHE A 520 -19.60 10.95 8.17
CA PHE A 520 -18.37 10.16 8.22
C PHE A 520 -18.45 8.91 7.33
N LEU A 521 -17.28 8.45 6.85
CA LEU A 521 -17.15 7.24 6.05
C LEU A 521 -17.01 5.96 6.89
N LEU A 522 -16.45 6.06 8.10
CA LEU A 522 -16.22 4.96 9.03
C LEU A 522 -16.65 5.36 10.46
N PRO A 523 -17.18 4.43 11.28
CA PRO A 523 -17.80 4.78 12.57
C PRO A 523 -16.80 5.16 13.68
N ASP A 524 -15.53 4.79 13.51
CA ASP A 524 -14.40 5.16 14.37
C ASP A 524 -13.74 6.50 13.96
N ASN A 525 -14.25 7.15 12.91
CA ASN A 525 -13.65 8.32 12.25
C ASN A 525 -12.22 8.07 11.75
N SER A 526 -11.87 6.83 11.37
CA SER A 526 -10.63 6.53 10.66
C SER A 526 -10.62 7.08 9.23
N ALA A 527 -9.43 7.41 8.73
CA ALA A 527 -9.16 7.70 7.33
C ALA A 527 -8.89 6.40 6.55
N ILE A 528 -8.93 6.46 5.21
CA ILE A 528 -8.74 5.30 4.34
C ILE A 528 -7.65 5.62 3.31
N LEU A 529 -6.51 4.91 3.35
CA LEU A 529 -5.50 4.96 2.30
C LEU A 529 -5.81 3.88 1.26
N ARG A 530 -5.99 4.25 0.00
CA ARG A 530 -6.07 3.36 -1.16
C ARG A 530 -4.79 3.44 -2.00
N THR A 531 -4.42 2.33 -2.63
CA THR A 531 -3.36 2.31 -3.64
C THR A 531 -3.79 1.62 -4.93
N TYR A 532 -3.35 2.21 -6.03
CA TYR A 532 -3.60 1.80 -7.41
C TYR A 532 -2.33 1.24 -8.05
N GLN A 533 -2.35 1.00 -9.36
CA GLN A 533 -1.19 0.53 -10.11
C GLN A 533 0.05 1.44 -9.94
N TYR A 534 -0.16 2.76 -9.95
CA TYR A 534 0.91 3.76 -9.85
C TYR A 534 0.68 4.83 -8.77
N ASP A 535 -0.56 4.97 -8.27
CA ASP A 535 -1.04 6.16 -7.57
C ASP A 535 -1.54 5.81 -6.15
N ALA A 536 -1.43 6.73 -5.21
CA ALA A 536 -1.96 6.58 -3.85
C ALA A 536 -2.94 7.71 -3.51
N GLU A 537 -3.97 7.39 -2.73
CA GLU A 537 -5.06 8.28 -2.35
C GLU A 537 -5.37 8.09 -0.86
N LEU A 538 -5.40 9.17 -0.08
CA LEU A 538 -5.97 9.19 1.26
C LEU A 538 -7.35 9.86 1.20
N ILE A 539 -8.37 9.07 1.53
CA ILE A 539 -9.73 9.53 1.78
C ILE A 539 -9.81 9.93 3.26
N PRO A 540 -10.18 11.19 3.59
CA PRO A 540 -10.34 11.63 4.97
C PRO A 540 -11.62 11.04 5.61
N PRO A 541 -11.77 11.12 6.96
CA PRO A 541 -12.92 10.52 7.64
C PRO A 541 -14.26 11.15 7.26
N SER A 542 -14.29 12.47 7.11
CA SER A 542 -15.49 13.26 6.77
C SER A 542 -15.58 13.46 5.26
N ARG A 543 -16.78 13.24 4.68
CA ARG A 543 -17.03 13.39 3.23
C ARG A 543 -16.85 14.83 2.72
N SER A 544 -16.84 15.83 3.61
CA SER A 544 -16.61 17.22 3.24
C SER A 544 -15.12 17.59 3.08
N MET A 545 -14.19 16.79 3.61
CA MET A 545 -12.76 17.08 3.55
C MET A 545 -12.16 16.72 2.17
N PRO A 546 -11.24 17.55 1.61
CA PRO A 546 -10.56 17.22 0.35
C PRO A 546 -9.70 15.96 0.48
N ARG A 547 -9.71 15.08 -0.53
CA ARG A 547 -8.82 13.91 -0.56
C ARG A 547 -7.37 14.31 -0.85
N THR A 548 -6.40 13.54 -0.34
CA THR A 548 -4.99 13.72 -0.74
C THR A 548 -4.61 12.67 -1.76
N ILE A 549 -4.01 13.07 -2.88
CA ILE A 549 -3.68 12.19 -4.00
C ILE A 549 -2.23 12.40 -4.42
N CYS A 550 -1.51 11.29 -4.63
CA CYS A 550 -0.14 11.31 -5.09
C CYS A 550 0.04 10.34 -6.28
N LYS A 551 0.19 10.91 -7.47
CA LYS A 551 0.18 10.17 -8.74
C LYS A 551 1.59 9.71 -9.10
N ARG A 552 1.74 8.49 -9.61
CA ARG A 552 3.01 7.86 -10.01
C ARG A 552 4.03 7.80 -8.86
N LEU A 553 3.56 7.44 -7.67
CA LEU A 553 4.22 7.53 -6.36
C LEU A 553 5.68 7.01 -6.32
N VAL A 554 5.99 5.94 -7.04
CA VAL A 554 7.37 5.38 -7.13
C VAL A 554 7.87 5.23 -8.57
N LYS A 555 7.18 5.81 -9.56
CA LYS A 555 7.42 5.51 -10.98
C LYS A 555 8.87 5.81 -11.39
N GLN A 556 9.37 4.98 -12.29
CA GLN A 556 10.76 4.92 -12.67
C GLN A 556 11.05 5.72 -13.94
N SER A 557 12.18 6.42 -13.95
CA SER A 557 12.88 6.86 -15.17
C SER A 557 13.98 5.85 -15.51
N ALA A 558 13.58 4.59 -15.73
CA ALA A 558 14.50 3.51 -16.06
C ALA A 558 14.92 3.54 -17.55
N SER A 559 16.09 3.00 -17.86
CA SER A 559 16.45 2.66 -19.25
C SER A 559 15.52 1.55 -19.80
N PRO A 560 15.33 1.44 -21.12
CA PRO A 560 14.28 0.57 -21.69
C PRO A 560 14.36 -0.92 -21.30
N ALA A 561 15.56 -1.50 -21.19
CA ALA A 561 15.71 -2.95 -21.02
C ALA A 561 15.24 -3.48 -19.65
N PRO A 562 15.63 -2.92 -18.48
CA PRO A 562 15.03 -3.29 -17.20
C PRO A 562 13.55 -2.91 -17.08
N TYR A 563 13.09 -1.88 -17.81
CA TYR A 563 11.71 -1.41 -17.72
C TYR A 563 10.70 -2.45 -18.22
N GLU A 564 10.89 -3.04 -19.40
CA GLU A 564 9.91 -4.01 -19.92
C GLU A 564 9.83 -5.32 -19.09
N VAL A 565 10.91 -5.71 -18.40
CA VAL A 565 10.90 -6.86 -17.47
C VAL A 565 10.13 -6.55 -16.19
N LEU A 566 10.24 -5.33 -15.67
CA LEU A 566 9.64 -4.92 -14.39
C LEU A 566 8.24 -4.31 -14.54
N ARG A 567 7.88 -3.82 -15.73
CA ARG A 567 6.58 -3.22 -16.07
C ARG A 567 5.37 -4.07 -15.65
N PRO A 568 5.34 -5.41 -15.82
CA PRO A 568 4.18 -6.21 -15.40
C PRO A 568 4.02 -6.29 -13.87
N PHE A 569 5.08 -5.95 -13.13
CA PHE A 569 5.12 -5.87 -11.67
C PHE A 569 4.97 -4.41 -11.15
N GLU A 570 4.75 -3.40 -12.01
CA GLU A 570 4.39 -2.04 -11.57
C GLU A 570 2.96 -2.05 -10.99
N ARG A 571 2.84 -2.43 -9.71
CA ARG A 571 1.61 -2.39 -8.89
C ARG A 571 1.92 -2.09 -7.43
N LEU A 572 1.18 -1.18 -6.78
CA LEU A 572 1.38 -0.81 -5.36
C LEU A 572 0.62 -1.74 -4.40
N ASN A 573 0.94 -3.03 -4.41
CA ASN A 573 0.28 -4.07 -3.62
C ASN A 573 1.01 -4.46 -2.31
N LEU A 574 2.11 -3.77 -1.98
CA LEU A 574 2.85 -3.99 -0.74
C LEU A 574 2.69 -2.77 0.18
N LEU A 575 1.95 -2.91 1.28
CA LEU A 575 1.65 -1.82 2.21
C LEU A 575 1.96 -2.23 3.65
N ALA A 576 2.49 -1.30 4.45
CA ALA A 576 2.61 -1.48 5.89
C ALA A 576 2.50 -0.13 6.63
N ALA A 577 1.57 -0.03 7.59
CA ALA A 577 1.49 1.12 8.49
C ALA A 577 2.43 0.96 9.69
N ILE A 578 3.06 2.05 10.09
CA ILE A 578 3.84 2.19 11.32
C ILE A 578 3.31 3.43 12.07
N PRO A 579 2.18 3.31 12.80
CA PRO A 579 1.60 4.43 13.55
C PRO A 579 2.57 5.13 14.52
N PRO A 580 3.50 4.45 15.22
CA PRO A 580 4.44 5.11 16.14
C PRO A 580 5.48 6.03 15.48
N LEU A 581 5.63 5.98 14.15
CA LEU A 581 6.46 6.90 13.37
C LEU A 581 5.62 7.83 12.48
N SER A 582 4.29 7.79 12.64
CA SER A 582 3.29 8.37 11.72
C SER A 582 3.63 8.12 10.26
N LEU A 583 3.85 6.85 9.91
CA LEU A 583 4.38 6.44 8.62
C LEU A 583 3.53 5.34 7.97
N VAL A 584 3.42 5.37 6.65
CA VAL A 584 3.06 4.19 5.84
C VAL A 584 4.15 3.93 4.83
N VAL A 585 4.63 2.70 4.74
CA VAL A 585 5.50 2.23 3.66
C VAL A 585 4.62 1.66 2.56
N VAL A 586 4.76 2.17 1.34
CA VAL A 586 4.01 1.71 0.15
C VAL A 586 4.99 1.34 -0.94
N ALA A 587 5.04 0.06 -1.32
CA ALA A 587 5.98 -0.45 -2.31
C ALA A 587 5.31 -1.00 -3.57
N SER A 588 5.97 -0.75 -4.71
CA SER A 588 5.68 -1.41 -5.96
C SER A 588 6.53 -2.66 -6.10
N GLN A 589 5.91 -3.77 -6.53
CA GLN A 589 6.65 -4.99 -6.84
C GLN A 589 7.70 -4.83 -7.95
N ALA A 590 7.65 -3.76 -8.75
CA ALA A 590 8.73 -3.40 -9.67
C ALA A 590 10.04 -2.95 -8.98
N GLY A 591 10.09 -2.85 -7.65
CA GLY A 591 11.36 -2.81 -6.91
C GLY A 591 11.66 -1.55 -6.10
N ARG A 592 10.67 -0.70 -5.80
CA ARG A 592 10.82 0.55 -5.02
C ARG A 592 9.69 0.72 -3.99
N ALA A 593 10.00 1.37 -2.87
CA ALA A 593 9.10 1.77 -1.80
C ALA A 593 9.10 3.29 -1.60
N ALA A 594 7.94 3.89 -1.34
CA ALA A 594 7.79 5.23 -0.82
C ALA A 594 7.51 5.18 0.70
N LEU A 595 8.09 6.14 1.43
CA LEU A 595 7.81 6.39 2.84
C LEU A 595 6.86 7.58 2.93
N LEU A 596 5.63 7.36 3.36
CA LEU A 596 4.58 8.39 3.47
C LEU A 596 4.46 8.85 4.93
N THR A 597 4.83 10.09 5.24
CA THR A 597 4.51 10.68 6.55
C THR A 597 3.03 11.05 6.58
N LEU A 598 2.27 10.47 7.51
CA LEU A 598 0.87 10.78 7.79
C LEU A 598 0.77 12.06 8.63
N THR A 599 0.02 13.06 8.17
CA THR A 599 0.01 14.41 8.75
C THR A 599 -1.40 14.94 9.02
N ARG A 600 -1.54 15.70 10.11
CA ARG A 600 -2.75 16.42 10.52
C ARG A 600 -2.38 17.89 10.82
N PRO A 601 -2.79 18.85 9.96
CA PRO A 601 -2.76 20.27 10.32
C PRO A 601 -3.51 20.53 11.63
N ASP A 602 -3.10 21.56 12.38
CA ASP A 602 -3.83 21.98 13.58
C ASP A 602 -5.31 22.25 13.30
N ASP A 603 -6.19 21.77 14.19
CA ASP A 603 -7.65 21.78 13.96
C ASP A 603 -8.23 23.19 13.76
N GLN A 604 -7.51 24.25 14.15
CA GLN A 604 -7.85 25.65 13.85
C GLN A 604 -8.08 25.93 12.35
N PHE A 605 -7.52 25.12 11.44
CA PHE A 605 -7.69 25.29 10.01
C PHE A 605 -9.04 24.80 9.47
N SER A 606 -9.83 24.01 10.24
CA SER A 606 -11.18 23.64 9.81
C SER A 606 -12.25 23.55 10.90
N VAL A 607 -13.41 24.12 10.61
CA VAL A 607 -14.64 23.97 11.42
C VAL A 607 -15.44 22.71 11.07
N ASN A 608 -15.07 22.00 10.01
CA ASN A 608 -15.79 20.84 9.46
C ASN A 608 -15.20 19.48 9.91
N GLY A 609 -14.30 19.48 10.90
CA GLY A 609 -13.61 18.30 11.42
C GLY A 609 -12.12 18.24 11.09
N PRO A 610 -11.42 17.16 11.49
CA PRO A 610 -9.96 17.05 11.34
C PRO A 610 -9.54 16.90 9.88
N VAL A 611 -8.66 17.79 9.42
CA VAL A 611 -7.98 17.62 8.13
C VAL A 611 -6.89 16.56 8.28
N VAL A 612 -6.84 15.58 7.39
CA VAL A 612 -5.75 14.59 7.33
C VAL A 612 -5.19 14.50 5.92
N THR A 613 -3.88 14.34 5.83
CA THR A 613 -3.14 14.29 4.57
C THR A 613 -1.87 13.44 4.73
N PHE A 614 -1.05 13.38 3.68
CA PHE A 614 0.26 12.73 3.72
C PHE A 614 1.23 13.43 2.78
N ARG A 615 2.53 13.28 3.08
CA ARG A 615 3.63 13.74 2.22
C ARG A 615 4.64 12.62 1.97
N VAL A 616 5.27 12.63 0.79
CA VAL A 616 6.26 11.62 0.39
C VAL A 616 7.63 12.00 0.93
N GLU A 617 8.07 11.30 1.98
CA GLU A 617 9.25 11.68 2.75
C GLU A 617 10.55 11.17 2.16
N ARG A 618 10.56 9.93 1.65
CA ARG A 618 11.70 9.34 0.96
C ARG A 618 11.25 8.22 0.02
N MET A 619 12.06 7.91 -0.99
CA MET A 619 11.95 6.66 -1.75
C MET A 619 13.15 5.76 -1.49
N LEU A 620 12.91 4.45 -1.44
CA LEU A 620 13.88 3.40 -1.23
C LEU A 620 13.80 2.34 -2.35
N PRO A 621 14.91 1.76 -2.82
CA PRO A 621 16.29 2.21 -2.59
C PRO A 621 16.49 3.66 -3.06
N SER A 622 17.34 4.40 -2.35
CA SER A 622 17.60 5.81 -2.63
C SER A 622 18.16 6.03 -4.04
N ASN A 623 18.16 7.27 -4.53
CA ASN A 623 18.76 7.56 -5.84
C ASN A 623 20.29 7.29 -5.81
N GLU A 624 20.96 7.47 -4.67
CA GLU A 624 22.35 7.02 -4.44
C GLU A 624 22.48 5.49 -4.56
N HIS A 625 21.60 4.71 -3.92
CA HIS A 625 21.60 3.25 -4.03
C HIS A 625 21.34 2.77 -5.48
N GLN A 626 20.55 3.53 -6.25
CA GLN A 626 20.32 3.22 -7.66
C GLN A 626 21.56 3.53 -8.53
N HIS A 627 22.21 4.68 -8.35
CA HIS A 627 23.49 4.98 -9.03
C HIS A 627 24.62 4.02 -8.64
N ALA A 628 24.64 3.54 -7.39
CA ALA A 628 25.59 2.54 -6.90
C ALA A 628 25.27 1.10 -7.33
N GLY A 629 24.18 0.85 -8.09
CA GLY A 629 23.79 -0.50 -8.54
C GLY A 629 23.33 -1.44 -7.42
N ILE A 630 22.96 -0.91 -6.25
CA ILE A 630 22.55 -1.69 -5.06
C ILE A 630 21.16 -2.31 -5.25
N ARG A 631 20.29 -1.68 -6.05
CA ARG A 631 18.94 -2.17 -6.37
C ARG A 631 19.01 -3.26 -7.46
N PRO A 632 18.53 -4.50 -7.21
CA PRO A 632 18.41 -5.51 -8.25
C PRO A 632 17.44 -5.08 -9.37
N PRO A 633 17.69 -5.46 -10.64
CA PRO A 633 16.77 -5.24 -11.77
C PRO A 633 15.66 -6.30 -11.80
N MET A 634 15.18 -6.74 -10.63
CA MET A 634 14.24 -7.85 -10.44
C MET A 634 13.04 -7.40 -9.58
N PRO A 635 11.89 -8.10 -9.63
CA PRO A 635 10.75 -7.75 -8.79
C PRO A 635 11.02 -7.95 -7.29
N LEU A 636 10.23 -7.30 -6.44
CA LEU A 636 10.15 -7.61 -5.01
C LEU A 636 9.26 -8.84 -4.78
N MET A 637 9.84 -9.85 -4.15
CA MET A 637 9.13 -10.97 -3.53
C MET A 637 8.22 -10.47 -2.39
N GLY A 638 8.65 -9.41 -1.69
CA GLY A 638 7.82 -8.77 -0.68
C GLY A 638 8.53 -7.72 0.16
N MET A 639 7.80 -7.21 1.13
CA MET A 639 8.20 -6.17 2.08
C MET A 639 7.74 -6.54 3.49
N ALA A 640 8.61 -6.36 4.48
CA ALA A 640 8.27 -6.56 5.89
C ALA A 640 8.78 -5.41 6.77
N VAL A 641 8.01 -5.09 7.81
CA VAL A 641 8.40 -4.14 8.86
C VAL A 641 8.16 -4.73 10.25
N SER A 642 8.96 -4.32 11.24
CA SER A 642 8.74 -4.66 12.66
C SER A 642 9.51 -3.68 13.57
N PRO A 643 9.15 -3.53 14.86
CA PRO A 643 9.99 -2.83 15.82
C PRO A 643 11.36 -3.51 15.96
N VAL A 644 12.44 -2.73 16.03
CA VAL A 644 13.79 -3.27 16.28
C VAL A 644 13.85 -3.78 17.71
N GLN A 645 13.93 -5.10 17.85
CA GLN A 645 14.01 -5.74 19.16
C GLN A 645 15.28 -5.33 19.89
N THR A 646 15.12 -4.95 21.16
CA THR A 646 16.18 -4.68 22.13
C THR A 646 15.85 -5.42 23.42
N ASP A 647 16.85 -5.77 24.20
CA ASP A 647 16.71 -6.67 25.36
C ASP A 647 15.69 -6.16 26.40
N ASP A 648 15.47 -4.84 26.46
CA ASP A 648 14.50 -4.18 27.34
C ASP A 648 13.01 -4.31 26.90
N MET A 649 12.71 -4.70 25.65
CA MET A 649 11.34 -4.72 25.11
C MET A 649 10.54 -5.98 25.52
N THR A 650 10.21 -6.08 26.80
CA THR A 650 9.49 -7.23 27.37
C THR A 650 7.98 -7.22 27.11
N GLY A 651 7.35 -6.05 26.99
CA GLY A 651 5.90 -5.88 26.91
C GLY A 651 5.35 -5.46 25.55
N ALA A 652 4.13 -5.90 25.23
CA ALA A 652 3.43 -5.49 24.00
C ALA A 652 3.21 -3.96 23.89
N LYS A 653 3.00 -3.28 25.03
CA LYS A 653 2.85 -1.81 25.08
C LYS A 653 4.17 -1.08 24.75
N GLU A 654 5.32 -1.64 25.10
CA GLU A 654 6.63 -1.08 24.79
C GLU A 654 6.92 -1.20 23.29
N ARG A 655 6.57 -2.35 22.70
CA ARG A 655 6.68 -2.63 21.26
C ARG A 655 5.76 -1.72 20.43
N ARG A 656 4.54 -1.46 20.89
CA ARG A 656 3.63 -0.44 20.29
C ARG A 656 4.14 1.00 20.44
N ASN A 657 5.15 1.26 21.26
CA ASN A 657 5.80 2.56 21.44
C ASN A 657 7.26 2.57 20.91
N ALA A 658 7.67 1.57 20.12
CA ALA A 658 9.03 1.45 19.64
C ALA A 658 9.43 2.62 18.72
N ARG A 659 10.50 3.35 19.09
CA ARG A 659 11.04 4.48 18.33
C ARG A 659 11.87 4.08 17.10
N ARG A 660 12.27 2.80 17.00
CA ARG A 660 13.10 2.27 15.91
C ARG A 660 12.46 1.03 15.30
N TRP A 661 12.36 1.01 13.97
CA TRP A 661 11.70 -0.02 13.18
C TRP A 661 12.63 -0.52 12.07
N ARG A 662 12.56 -1.80 11.75
CA ARG A 662 13.25 -2.38 10.59
C ARG A 662 12.32 -2.34 9.39
N LEU A 663 12.87 -2.05 8.21
CA LEU A 663 12.23 -2.27 6.91
C LEU A 663 13.11 -3.23 6.09
N ILE A 664 12.53 -4.35 5.67
CA ILE A 664 13.15 -5.33 4.78
C ILE A 664 12.45 -5.30 3.42
N LEU A 665 13.25 -5.16 2.36
CA LEU A 665 12.87 -5.35 0.96
C LEU A 665 13.57 -6.61 0.43
N HIS A 666 12.81 -7.62 -0.02
CA HIS A 666 13.34 -8.89 -0.53
C HIS A 666 13.00 -9.05 -2.01
N TYR A 667 14.00 -9.25 -2.84
CA TYR A 667 13.91 -9.33 -4.29
C TYR A 667 13.91 -10.78 -4.80
N HIS A 668 13.40 -11.00 -6.02
CA HIS A 668 13.29 -12.33 -6.66
C HIS A 668 14.64 -13.01 -6.95
N ASP A 669 15.76 -12.30 -6.88
CA ASP A 669 17.12 -12.86 -6.92
C ASP A 669 17.63 -13.29 -5.52
N HIS A 670 16.75 -13.31 -4.50
CA HIS A 670 17.05 -13.46 -3.07
C HIS A 670 17.86 -12.33 -2.42
N THR A 671 18.13 -11.23 -3.13
CA THR A 671 18.81 -10.08 -2.54
C THR A 671 17.89 -9.42 -1.51
N VAL A 672 18.45 -9.12 -0.33
CA VAL A 672 17.75 -8.45 0.76
C VAL A 672 18.42 -7.11 1.04
N LEU A 673 17.61 -6.05 1.02
CA LEU A 673 17.97 -4.72 1.48
C LEU A 673 17.23 -4.44 2.79
N SER A 674 17.96 -4.28 3.89
CA SER A 674 17.41 -3.90 5.20
C SER A 674 17.79 -2.47 5.56
N TYR A 675 16.87 -1.74 6.17
CA TYR A 675 17.02 -0.36 6.65
C TYR A 675 16.51 -0.26 8.10
N GLU A 676 17.03 0.69 8.88
CA GLU A 676 16.41 1.13 10.14
C GLU A 676 15.65 2.46 9.92
N LEU A 677 14.45 2.57 10.49
CA LEU A 677 13.54 3.71 10.40
C LEU A 677 13.26 4.26 11.81
N SER A 678 13.33 5.57 11.98
CA SER A 678 12.99 6.25 13.24
C SER A 678 12.60 7.72 13.04
N ARG A 679 12.08 8.36 14.09
CA ARG A 679 11.94 9.82 14.18
C ARG A 679 13.09 10.39 14.99
N ASP A 680 13.63 11.54 14.59
CA ASP A 680 14.57 12.29 15.43
C ASP A 680 13.86 12.90 16.66
N GLU A 681 14.50 12.88 17.82
CA GLU A 681 13.88 13.32 19.08
C GLU A 681 13.81 14.85 19.26
N GLN A 682 14.47 15.62 18.39
CA GLN A 682 14.50 17.09 18.43
C GLN A 682 13.78 17.73 17.23
N THR A 683 13.87 17.14 16.03
CA THR A 683 13.25 17.69 14.81
C THR A 683 12.00 16.94 14.34
N ASP A 684 11.76 15.71 14.82
CA ASP A 684 10.71 14.80 14.33
C ASP A 684 10.83 14.45 12.81
N ASP A 685 12.02 14.64 12.24
CA ASP A 685 12.35 14.20 10.88
C ASP A 685 12.41 12.67 10.79
N LEU A 686 12.08 12.14 9.61
CA LEU A 686 12.19 10.71 9.33
C LEU A 686 13.63 10.32 9.02
N MET A 687 14.26 9.66 9.99
CA MET A 687 15.59 9.08 9.86
C MET A 687 15.49 7.70 9.20
N VAL A 688 16.38 7.47 8.23
CA VAL A 688 16.53 6.20 7.52
C VAL A 688 18.02 5.88 7.50
N LEU A 689 18.40 4.77 8.14
CA LEU A 689 19.77 4.42 8.51
C LEU A 689 20.19 3.05 7.96
#